data_AF-A0A7F5RLC2-F1
#
_entry.id   AF-A0A7F5RLC2-F1
#
_cell.length_a   1.000
_cell.length_b   1.000
_cell.length_c   1.000
_cell.angle_alpha   90.00
_cell.angle_beta   90.00
_cell.angle_gamma   90.00
#
_symmetry.space_group_name_H-M   'P 1'
#
loop_
_entity.id
_entity.type
_entity.pdbx_description
1 polymer ?
#
loop_
_entity_poly.entity_id
_entity_poly.type
_entity_poly.pdbx_seq_one_letter_code
_entity_poly.pdbx_strand_id
1 'polypeptide(L)'
;MEIRFPSEELENLKAKVEKLESERTLLKYEKDKLEAKLSEMTADLAEEHSTSTLATERLEAETSERMRLERELTEVQNKNKVLQDSSERLELELLYAKSDLNGISEEDDDGCADNNDANIYKQRYERAKKELEFTKKRLQQQHEDDLEQLVGLKKQLEKKLTDAYEEVEEQKQVVGQWKRKVQKLNSETNDLRLLLEEQSARNNLLEKKQRKFDSEMQLLQDELRSERQARDRLSREKDVILTEKYNVETNLADTKLELELKEEKLRALQKELDELTHGGKTEEEIAVLRKQKMDMERRLLDQEEELDELAGQVQLLEQSKVRLEMSLEQQRKEAKKEAQQRDDEIEEIRCNAQKKVKALEAQLENEHEERTQLLRDKHELERRLTAFAESDRNDRAGDEALLQRLKRDLKRSKVLLRDTQAQLDRQKSENPSKAVIRQLRNQIEDLDYARSSAVKAKQSVETELFELQTTLEETQKGRHDAEEKVNSLSREKSDLQAQLEENEEELAEVLKKYKAAVQQMSLDQLALQEQVSLVSELEAERNTLKEQLAEVTSKLESAENIGEASSNLLVKRLELKNKELESKLDLEQTTRSRLETQITRLKEAVDKLQNEIVSHRTKEQLAQENVRKLQKNIRELKEELGHHQSKENEWLQKKKELEKRCECLEVEASASKADLKLALKRIEDLQAAIQGDLEEGTTESDSEQVSYSSEESLNSFPSKLSLKPTGFDGERRLVWNQLSGTSKSSSMSNSQGKDGSFA
;
A
#
# COMPACT_ATOMS: atom_id res chain seq x y z
N MET A 1 -32.15 45.86 -29.71
CA MET A 1 -31.90 44.67 -28.87
C MET A 1 -30.48 44.12 -29.01
N GLU A 2 -29.71 44.49 -30.05
CA GLU A 2 -28.39 43.89 -30.35
C GLU A 2 -27.20 44.38 -29.50
N ILE A 3 -27.32 45.45 -28.70
CA ILE A 3 -26.21 45.98 -27.89
C ILE A 3 -26.14 45.35 -26.48
N ARG A 4 -27.21 44.68 -26.01
CA ARG A 4 -27.25 44.05 -24.67
C ARG A 4 -26.55 42.69 -24.62
N PHE A 5 -26.67 41.88 -25.67
CA PHE A 5 -26.07 40.55 -25.74
C PHE A 5 -24.53 40.55 -25.67
N PRO A 6 -23.82 41.46 -26.41
CA PRO A 6 -22.36 41.58 -26.30
C PRO A 6 -21.89 42.07 -24.93
N SER A 7 -22.73 42.82 -24.21
CA SER A 7 -22.43 43.31 -22.86
C SER A 7 -22.51 42.19 -21.82
N GLU A 8 -23.50 41.31 -21.93
CA GLU A 8 -23.67 40.14 -21.06
C GLU A 8 -22.56 39.09 -21.27
N GLU A 9 -22.16 38.84 -22.51
CA GLU A 9 -21.01 37.95 -22.79
C GLU A 9 -19.70 38.52 -22.26
N LEU A 10 -19.50 39.84 -22.34
CA LEU A 10 -18.32 40.51 -21.81
C LEU A 10 -18.27 40.45 -20.28
N GLU A 11 -19.40 40.64 -19.60
CA GLU A 11 -19.50 40.47 -18.14
C GLU A 11 -19.24 39.03 -17.70
N ASN A 12 -19.79 38.05 -18.42
CA ASN A 12 -19.51 36.64 -18.16
C ASN A 12 -18.04 36.27 -18.37
N LEU A 13 -17.39 36.81 -19.41
CA LEU A 13 -15.96 36.63 -19.64
C LEU A 13 -15.11 37.28 -18.53
N LYS A 14 -15.47 38.49 -18.08
CA LYS A 14 -14.80 39.16 -16.95
C LYS A 14 -14.91 38.37 -15.65
N ALA A 15 -16.11 37.89 -15.31
CA ALA A 15 -16.33 37.07 -14.12
C ALA A 15 -15.54 35.75 -14.19
N LYS A 16 -15.40 35.17 -15.38
CA LYS A 16 -14.60 33.96 -15.60
C LYS A 16 -13.10 34.24 -15.46
N VAL A 17 -12.62 35.39 -15.92
CA VAL A 17 -11.22 35.82 -15.75
C VAL A 17 -10.91 36.08 -14.27
N GLU A 18 -11.77 36.82 -13.55
CA GLU A 18 -11.59 37.03 -12.10
C GLU A 18 -11.56 35.71 -11.33
N LYS A 19 -12.43 34.76 -11.69
CA LYS A 19 -12.43 33.43 -11.08
C LYS A 19 -11.12 32.69 -11.34
N LEU A 20 -10.64 32.67 -12.59
CA LEU A 20 -9.38 32.05 -12.95
C LEU A 20 -8.17 32.73 -12.30
N GLU A 21 -8.20 34.06 -12.12
CA GLU A 21 -7.16 34.80 -11.40
C GLU A 21 -7.16 34.43 -9.91
N SER A 22 -8.34 34.30 -9.29
CA SER A 22 -8.46 33.86 -7.90
C SER A 22 -7.95 32.43 -7.70
N GLU A 23 -8.29 31.51 -8.60
CA GLU A 23 -7.79 30.13 -8.60
C GLU A 23 -6.27 30.10 -8.80
N ARG A 24 -5.73 30.91 -9.71
CA ARG A 24 -4.28 31.04 -9.91
C ARG A 24 -3.57 31.54 -8.65
N THR A 25 -4.13 32.51 -7.94
CA THR A 25 -3.54 33.02 -6.69
C THR A 25 -3.58 31.99 -5.56
N LEU A 26 -4.67 31.23 -5.44
CA LEU A 26 -4.79 30.14 -4.47
C LEU A 26 -3.79 29.02 -4.76
N LEU A 27 -3.67 28.60 -6.02
CA LEU A 27 -2.70 27.59 -6.44
C LEU A 27 -1.26 28.04 -6.20
N LYS A 28 -0.95 29.32 -6.43
CA LYS A 28 0.37 29.89 -6.13
C LYS A 28 0.65 29.85 -4.61
N TYR A 29 -0.33 30.24 -3.79
CA TYR A 29 -0.20 30.16 -2.34
C TYR A 29 -0.02 28.72 -1.83
N GLU A 30 -0.79 27.77 -2.36
CA GLU A 30 -0.62 26.35 -2.01
C GLU A 30 0.74 25.81 -2.44
N LYS A 31 1.21 26.19 -3.63
CA LYS A 31 2.54 25.83 -4.12
C LYS A 31 3.64 26.36 -3.18
N ASP A 32 3.61 27.64 -2.84
CA ASP A 32 4.61 28.26 -1.95
C ASP A 32 4.58 27.61 -0.55
N LYS A 33 3.38 27.27 -0.05
CA LYS A 33 3.21 26.55 1.21
C LYS A 33 3.77 25.12 1.17
N LEU A 34 3.61 24.42 0.05
CA LEU A 34 4.19 23.10 -0.13
C LEU A 34 5.71 23.17 -0.28
N GLU A 35 6.26 24.15 -1.00
CA GLU A 35 7.71 24.38 -1.12
C GLU A 35 8.35 24.72 0.23
N ALA A 36 7.67 25.50 1.08
CA ALA A 36 8.12 25.77 2.45
C ALA A 36 8.15 24.51 3.32
N LYS A 37 7.07 23.71 3.29
CA LYS A 37 7.02 22.42 4.02
C LYS A 37 8.07 21.43 3.55
N LEU A 38 8.36 21.41 2.25
CA LEU A 38 9.34 20.50 1.67
C LEU A 38 10.76 20.91 2.08
N SER A 39 11.00 22.21 2.20
CA SER A 39 12.26 22.76 2.72
C SER A 39 12.43 22.48 4.22
N GLU A 40 11.36 22.62 5.02
CA GLU A 40 11.32 22.25 6.45
C GLU A 40 11.59 20.75 6.65
N MET A 41 10.88 19.86 5.94
CA MET A 41 11.16 18.42 6.01
C MET A 41 12.60 18.06 5.57
N THR A 42 13.17 18.78 4.61
CA THR A 42 14.55 18.54 4.16
C THR A 42 15.56 18.95 5.25
N ALA A 43 15.27 20.03 5.99
CA ALA A 43 16.08 20.46 7.13
C ALA A 43 15.97 19.47 8.30
N ASP A 44 14.75 19.05 8.65
CA ASP A 44 14.50 18.05 9.70
C ASP A 44 15.22 16.73 9.39
N LEU A 45 15.16 16.27 8.14
CA LEU A 45 15.85 15.05 7.71
C LEU A 45 17.39 15.18 7.83
N ALA A 46 17.93 16.36 7.54
CA ALA A 46 19.36 16.63 7.69
C ALA A 46 19.78 16.66 9.17
N GLU A 47 18.95 17.23 10.05
CA GLU A 47 19.16 17.20 11.51
C GLU A 47 19.04 15.79 12.09
N GLU A 48 18.07 14.98 11.64
CA GLU A 48 17.94 13.58 12.05
C GLU A 48 19.16 12.77 11.61
N HIS A 49 19.64 12.96 10.38
CA HIS A 49 20.87 12.32 9.90
C HIS A 49 22.08 12.72 10.75
N SER A 50 22.24 14.01 11.06
CA SER A 50 23.34 14.48 11.92
C SER A 50 23.26 13.88 13.33
N THR A 51 22.05 13.83 13.91
CA THR A 51 21.80 13.25 15.24
C THR A 51 22.09 11.75 15.26
N SER A 52 21.70 11.04 14.20
CA SER A 52 22.00 9.61 14.02
C SER A 52 23.51 9.35 13.91
N THR A 53 24.25 10.17 13.15
CA THR A 53 25.71 10.08 13.08
C THR A 53 26.36 10.31 14.45
N LEU A 54 25.94 11.36 15.17
CA LEU A 54 26.46 11.67 16.51
C LEU A 54 26.17 10.54 17.53
N ALA A 55 24.99 9.95 17.47
CA ALA A 55 24.63 8.80 18.30
C ALA A 55 25.51 7.59 18.00
N THR A 56 25.83 7.35 16.72
CA THR A 56 26.72 6.27 16.29
C THR A 56 28.14 6.49 16.80
N GLU A 57 28.68 7.70 16.66
CA GLU A 57 30.01 8.07 17.19
C GLU A 57 30.10 7.92 18.72
N ARG A 58 29.04 8.31 19.45
CA ARG A 58 28.97 8.12 20.90
C ARG A 58 29.00 6.64 21.28
N LEU A 59 28.31 5.80 20.52
CA LEU A 59 28.26 4.36 20.75
C LEU A 59 29.61 3.70 20.45
N GLU A 60 30.31 4.14 19.40
CA GLU A 60 31.68 3.74 19.10
C GLU A 60 32.66 4.16 20.21
N ALA A 61 32.53 5.39 20.74
CA ALA A 61 33.33 5.85 21.87
C ALA A 61 33.07 5.02 23.14
N GLU A 62 31.81 4.76 23.48
CA GLU A 62 31.43 3.95 24.65
C GLU A 62 31.94 2.51 24.53
N THR A 63 31.79 1.89 23.35
CA THR A 63 32.31 0.53 23.11
C THR A 63 33.84 0.48 23.22
N SER A 64 34.54 1.52 22.76
CA SER A 64 36.00 1.61 22.91
C SER A 64 36.45 1.74 24.38
N GLU A 65 35.75 2.55 25.18
CA GLU A 65 36.01 2.70 26.62
C GLU A 65 35.67 1.43 27.38
N ARG A 66 34.57 0.74 27.02
CA ARG A 66 34.23 -0.56 27.60
C ARG A 66 35.35 -1.58 27.38
N MET A 67 35.86 -1.67 26.15
CA MET A 67 36.98 -2.55 25.81
C MET A 67 38.27 -2.17 26.56
N ARG A 68 38.51 -0.87 26.83
CA ARG A 68 39.65 -0.42 27.64
C ARG A 68 39.50 -0.87 29.10
N LEU A 69 38.33 -0.65 29.70
CA LEU A 69 38.04 -1.03 31.08
C LEU A 69 38.04 -2.55 31.28
N GLU A 70 37.58 -3.33 30.31
CA GLU A 70 37.66 -4.80 30.34
C GLU A 70 39.11 -5.29 30.39
N ARG A 71 40.03 -4.65 29.66
CA ARG A 71 41.48 -4.94 29.71
C ARG A 71 42.07 -4.56 31.06
N GLU A 72 41.76 -3.38 31.58
CA GLU A 72 42.24 -2.93 32.89
C GLU A 72 41.73 -3.86 34.01
N LEU A 73 40.48 -4.30 33.94
CA LEU A 73 39.90 -5.26 34.87
C LEU A 73 40.66 -6.60 34.85
N THR A 74 40.97 -7.12 33.66
CA THR A 74 41.74 -8.36 33.53
C THR A 74 43.17 -8.20 34.06
N GLU A 75 43.82 -7.06 33.82
CA GLU A 75 45.13 -6.76 34.40
C GLU A 75 45.10 -6.70 35.93
N VAL A 76 44.08 -6.06 36.52
CA VAL A 76 43.92 -5.99 37.98
C VAL A 76 43.64 -7.37 38.57
N GLN A 77 42.79 -8.18 37.93
CA GLN A 77 42.53 -9.57 38.34
C GLN A 77 43.81 -10.41 38.31
N ASN A 78 44.63 -10.27 37.27
CA ASN A 78 45.92 -10.97 37.17
C ASN A 78 46.89 -10.51 38.27
N LYS A 79 46.99 -9.21 38.54
CA LYS A 79 47.82 -8.68 39.65
C LYS A 79 47.36 -9.21 41.00
N ASN A 80 46.05 -9.28 41.24
CA ASN A 80 45.49 -9.78 42.49
C ASN A 80 45.81 -11.27 42.68
N LYS A 81 45.69 -12.07 41.61
CA LYS A 81 46.09 -13.48 41.64
C LYS A 81 47.57 -13.67 41.99
N VAL A 82 48.46 -12.88 41.39
CA VAL A 82 49.91 -12.93 41.69
C VAL A 82 50.18 -12.55 43.15
N LEU A 83 49.50 -11.54 43.69
CA LEU A 83 49.64 -11.16 45.10
C LEU A 83 49.10 -12.23 46.05
N GLN A 84 48.01 -12.90 45.68
CA GLN A 84 47.46 -14.02 46.44
C GLN A 84 48.45 -15.20 46.49
N ASP A 85 48.98 -15.61 45.33
CA ASP A 85 49.99 -16.67 45.26
C ASP A 85 51.25 -16.32 46.09
N SER A 86 51.65 -15.04 46.08
CA SER A 86 52.74 -14.53 46.92
C SER A 86 52.41 -14.61 48.41
N SER A 87 51.18 -14.31 48.81
CA SER A 87 50.74 -14.36 50.21
C SER A 87 50.73 -15.80 50.72
N GLU A 88 50.17 -16.72 49.94
CA GLU A 88 50.11 -18.15 50.27
C GLU A 88 51.52 -18.74 50.44
N ARG A 89 52.48 -18.30 49.61
CA ARG A 89 53.88 -18.69 49.73
C ARG A 89 54.53 -18.18 51.02
N LEU A 90 54.31 -16.92 51.37
CA LEU A 90 54.84 -16.32 52.61
C LEU A 90 54.23 -16.96 53.86
N GLU A 91 52.94 -17.33 53.82
CA GLU A 91 52.29 -18.08 54.89
C GLU A 91 52.90 -19.47 55.09
N LEU A 92 53.24 -20.16 54.00
CA LEU A 92 53.93 -21.45 54.04
C LEU A 92 55.32 -21.33 54.67
N GLU A 93 56.10 -20.33 54.26
CA GLU A 93 57.44 -20.04 54.83
C GLU A 93 57.36 -19.73 56.34
N LEU A 94 56.32 -19.01 56.78
CA LEU A 94 56.08 -18.68 58.18
C LEU A 94 55.69 -19.93 59.00
N LEU A 95 55.00 -20.89 58.38
CA LEU A 95 54.65 -22.17 59.00
C LEU A 95 55.89 -23.04 59.24
N TYR A 96 56.81 -23.10 58.27
CA TYR A 96 58.09 -23.81 58.40
C TYR A 96 59.01 -23.16 59.44
N ALA A 97 59.07 -21.82 59.49
CA ALA A 97 59.83 -21.11 60.52
C ALA A 97 59.30 -21.33 61.94
N LYS A 98 57.97 -21.55 62.09
CA LYS A 98 57.36 -21.92 63.38
C LYS A 98 57.63 -23.37 63.80
N SER A 99 57.83 -24.30 62.86
CA SER A 99 58.20 -25.68 63.22
C SER A 99 59.63 -25.81 63.72
N ASP A 100 60.55 -24.97 63.25
CA ASP A 100 61.97 -24.98 63.66
C ASP A 100 62.20 -24.43 65.09
N LEU A 101 61.26 -23.64 65.61
CA LEU A 101 61.37 -22.98 66.91
C LEU A 101 60.75 -23.76 68.10
N ASN A 102 60.12 -24.91 67.85
CA ASN A 102 59.39 -25.69 68.86
C ASN A 102 60.18 -26.87 69.47
N GLY A 103 61.49 -26.96 69.23
CA GLY A 103 62.31 -28.15 69.50
C GLY A 103 63.42 -28.02 70.55
N ILE A 104 63.35 -27.10 71.52
CA ILE A 104 64.33 -27.01 72.62
C ILE A 104 63.63 -26.67 73.94
N SER A 105 63.22 -27.68 74.69
CA SER A 105 62.96 -27.56 76.13
C SER A 105 62.88 -28.95 76.75
N GLU A 106 63.90 -29.32 77.51
CA GLU A 106 64.00 -30.35 78.57
C GLU A 106 65.52 -30.38 78.90
N GLU A 107 66.01 -30.41 80.14
CA GLU A 107 65.70 -31.30 81.26
C GLU A 107 66.58 -30.92 82.50
N ASP A 108 66.31 -31.56 83.64
CA ASP A 108 67.20 -31.86 84.80
C ASP A 108 67.43 -30.83 85.93
N ASP A 109 67.66 -31.19 87.20
CA ASP A 109 67.39 -32.39 88.05
C ASP A 109 67.83 -32.01 89.49
N ASP A 110 67.43 -32.85 90.44
CA ASP A 110 67.46 -32.90 91.90
C ASP A 110 68.84 -32.79 92.64
N GLY A 111 68.79 -32.66 93.99
CA GLY A 111 69.76 -33.35 94.86
C GLY A 111 70.71 -32.58 95.81
N CYS A 112 70.28 -32.42 97.07
CA CYS A 112 70.96 -32.60 98.39
C CYS A 112 72.46 -32.30 98.69
N ALA A 113 72.66 -31.57 99.81
CA ALA A 113 73.59 -31.73 100.98
C ALA A 113 75.10 -32.07 100.77
N ASP A 114 76.10 -31.58 101.53
CA ASP A 114 76.21 -31.30 102.96
C ASP A 114 77.47 -30.43 103.27
N ASN A 115 77.45 -29.86 104.46
CA ASN A 115 78.30 -28.93 105.19
C ASN A 115 79.83 -28.98 105.03
N ASN A 116 80.40 -27.84 104.64
CA ASN A 116 81.61 -27.28 105.29
C ASN A 116 81.70 -25.74 105.16
N ASP A 117 80.60 -25.05 105.49
CA ASP A 117 80.13 -24.04 104.56
C ASP A 117 79.74 -22.70 105.25
N ALA A 118 80.18 -22.37 106.47
CA ALA A 118 79.84 -21.06 107.08
C ALA A 118 80.45 -19.82 106.37
N ASN A 119 81.58 -19.96 105.65
CA ASN A 119 82.18 -18.87 104.86
C ASN A 119 81.86 -18.97 103.36
N ILE A 120 81.65 -20.17 102.84
CA ILE A 120 81.19 -20.38 101.46
C ILE A 120 79.66 -20.27 101.35
N TYR A 121 78.85 -20.54 102.39
CA TYR A 121 77.43 -20.15 102.47
C TYR A 121 77.27 -18.64 102.52
N LYS A 122 78.16 -17.88 103.18
CA LYS A 122 78.10 -16.41 103.11
C LYS A 122 78.41 -15.90 101.70
N GLN A 123 79.42 -16.46 101.04
CA GLN A 123 79.80 -16.07 99.68
C GLN A 123 78.82 -16.60 98.62
N ARG A 124 78.24 -17.79 98.80
CA ARG A 124 77.15 -18.38 98.02
C ARG A 124 75.85 -17.63 98.26
N TYR A 125 75.55 -17.20 99.49
CA TYR A 125 74.41 -16.34 99.80
C TYR A 125 74.57 -14.96 99.17
N GLU A 126 75.75 -14.34 99.22
CA GLU A 126 75.99 -13.07 98.53
C GLU A 126 76.00 -13.21 97.00
N ARG A 127 76.52 -14.31 96.44
CA ARG A 127 76.39 -14.61 95.00
C ARG A 127 74.94 -14.86 94.61
N ALA A 128 74.24 -15.75 95.31
CA ALA A 128 72.83 -16.05 95.10
C ALA A 128 71.95 -14.82 95.29
N LYS A 129 72.28 -13.92 96.23
CA LYS A 129 71.59 -12.63 96.41
C LYS A 129 71.84 -11.70 95.23
N LYS A 130 73.08 -11.58 94.74
CA LYS A 130 73.40 -10.77 93.55
C LYS A 130 72.79 -11.37 92.28
N GLU A 131 72.79 -12.69 92.14
CA GLU A 131 72.13 -13.41 91.05
C GLU A 131 70.61 -13.24 91.13
N LEU A 132 70.02 -13.30 92.33
CA LEU A 132 68.60 -13.00 92.57
C LEU A 132 68.27 -11.53 92.24
N GLU A 133 69.13 -10.58 92.62
CA GLU A 133 68.96 -9.17 92.27
C GLU A 133 69.12 -8.93 90.77
N PHE A 134 70.06 -9.61 90.10
CA PHE A 134 70.27 -9.53 88.65
C PHE A 134 69.11 -10.15 87.87
N THR A 135 68.67 -11.34 88.25
CA THR A 135 67.50 -12.00 87.66
C THR A 135 66.22 -11.20 87.90
N LYS A 136 66.04 -10.62 89.09
CA LYS A 136 64.93 -9.72 89.38
C LYS A 136 64.97 -8.47 88.50
N LYS A 137 66.13 -7.83 88.34
CA LYS A 137 66.29 -6.68 87.42
C LYS A 137 66.06 -7.06 85.96
N ARG A 138 66.55 -8.22 85.53
CA ARG A 138 66.35 -8.74 84.17
C ARG A 138 64.88 -9.03 83.90
N LEU A 139 64.19 -9.69 84.83
CA LEU A 139 62.74 -9.95 84.72
C LEU A 139 61.95 -8.64 84.76
N GLN A 140 62.35 -7.68 85.59
CA GLN A 140 61.71 -6.37 85.62
C GLN A 140 61.89 -5.62 84.30
N GLN A 141 63.12 -5.59 83.74
CA GLN A 141 63.38 -5.00 82.43
C GLN A 141 62.60 -5.71 81.33
N GLN A 142 62.57 -7.05 81.34
CA GLN A 142 61.79 -7.83 80.37
C GLN A 142 60.30 -7.52 80.48
N HIS A 143 59.75 -7.42 81.70
CA HIS A 143 58.37 -7.02 81.90
C HIS A 143 58.09 -5.59 81.41
N GLU A 144 59.03 -4.65 81.61
CA GLU A 144 58.93 -3.29 81.10
C GLU A 144 58.97 -3.27 79.56
N ASP A 145 59.90 -4.02 78.94
CA ASP A 145 60.02 -4.14 77.48
C ASP A 145 58.78 -4.82 76.85
N ASP A 146 58.27 -5.89 77.46
CA ASP A 146 57.05 -6.60 77.02
C ASP A 146 55.82 -5.69 77.15
N LEU A 147 55.74 -4.90 78.23
CA LEU A 147 54.68 -3.90 78.42
C LEU A 147 54.76 -2.82 77.34
N GLU A 148 55.95 -2.30 77.04
CA GLU A 148 56.16 -1.32 75.96
C GLU A 148 55.76 -1.88 74.59
N GLN A 149 56.12 -3.13 74.28
CA GLN A 149 55.70 -3.81 73.05
C GLN A 149 54.18 -3.97 72.97
N LEU A 150 53.54 -4.40 74.07
CA LEU A 150 52.08 -4.55 74.14
C LEU A 150 51.36 -3.20 74.00
N VAL A 151 51.88 -2.13 74.60
CA VAL A 151 51.34 -0.77 74.44
C VAL A 151 51.52 -0.28 73.00
N GLY A 152 52.68 -0.54 72.39
CA GLY A 152 52.95 -0.24 70.98
C GLY A 152 51.99 -0.96 70.03
N LEU A 153 51.79 -2.26 70.23
CA LEU A 153 50.88 -3.08 69.43
C LEU A 153 49.42 -2.67 69.63
N LYS A 154 49.01 -2.38 70.86
CA LYS A 154 47.68 -1.82 71.17
C LYS A 154 47.45 -0.52 70.41
N LYS A 155 48.41 0.42 70.45
CA LYS A 155 48.31 1.69 69.73
C LYS A 155 48.22 1.50 68.21
N GLN A 156 48.96 0.54 67.65
CA GLN A 156 48.86 0.19 66.23
C GLN A 156 47.50 -0.39 65.87
N LEU A 157 46.94 -1.28 66.71
CA LEU A 157 45.61 -1.86 66.50
C LEU A 157 44.51 -0.82 66.64
N GLU A 158 44.61 0.08 67.62
CA GLU A 158 43.69 1.22 67.77
C GLU A 158 43.71 2.10 66.53
N LYS A 159 44.91 2.42 65.99
CA LYS A 159 45.02 3.17 64.74
C LYS A 159 44.36 2.44 63.57
N LYS A 160 44.65 1.16 63.36
CA LYS A 160 44.03 0.36 62.28
C LYS A 160 42.50 0.30 62.41
N LEU A 161 41.99 0.25 63.65
CA LEU A 161 40.57 0.28 63.90
C LEU A 161 39.97 1.64 63.52
N THR A 162 40.63 2.75 63.86
CA THR A 162 40.22 4.09 63.45
C THR A 162 40.23 4.23 61.93
N ASP A 163 41.32 3.85 61.26
CA ASP A 163 41.46 3.89 59.81
C ASP A 163 40.32 3.08 59.12
N ALA A 164 39.98 1.90 59.65
CA ALA A 164 38.88 1.08 59.14
C ALA A 164 37.50 1.72 59.35
N TYR A 165 37.28 2.42 60.48
CA TYR A 165 36.03 3.16 60.71
C TYR A 165 35.89 4.34 59.74
N GLU A 166 36.97 5.06 59.48
CA GLU A 166 36.99 6.14 58.50
C GLU A 166 36.66 5.62 57.09
N GLU A 167 37.28 4.52 56.67
CA GLU A 167 37.01 3.90 55.37
C GLU A 167 35.55 3.45 55.22
N VAL A 168 34.96 2.87 56.27
CA VAL A 168 33.53 2.49 56.27
C VAL A 168 32.63 3.71 56.11
N GLU A 169 32.97 4.83 56.75
CA GLU A 169 32.16 6.05 56.65
C GLU A 169 32.29 6.70 55.27
N GLU A 170 33.50 6.70 54.68
CA GLU A 170 33.71 7.12 53.29
C GLU A 170 32.90 6.26 52.31
N GLN A 171 32.93 4.93 52.46
CA GLN A 171 32.14 4.01 51.64
C GLN A 171 30.64 4.26 51.76
N LYS A 172 30.11 4.55 52.97
CA LYS A 172 28.70 4.93 53.14
C LYS A 172 28.35 6.21 52.40
N GLN A 173 29.22 7.22 52.42
CA GLN A 173 29.00 8.45 51.67
C GLN A 173 28.94 8.19 50.16
N VAL A 174 29.87 7.37 49.64
CA VAL A 174 29.88 6.94 48.23
C VAL A 174 28.58 6.22 47.87
N VAL A 175 28.12 5.26 48.68
CA VAL A 175 26.84 4.58 48.47
C VAL A 175 25.67 5.56 48.48
N GLY A 176 25.68 6.55 49.37
CA GLY A 176 24.67 7.61 49.42
C GLY A 176 24.64 8.48 48.15
N GLN A 177 25.81 8.78 47.56
CA GLN A 177 25.91 9.47 46.28
C GLN A 177 25.35 8.61 45.13
N TRP A 178 25.72 7.33 45.07
CA TRP A 178 25.20 6.40 44.06
C TRP A 178 23.70 6.22 44.15
N LYS A 179 23.12 6.12 45.36
CA LYS A 179 21.66 6.06 45.55
C LYS A 179 20.96 7.28 44.96
N ARG A 180 21.49 8.49 45.20
CA ARG A 180 20.95 9.73 44.61
C ARG A 180 21.06 9.72 43.08
N LYS A 181 22.18 9.24 42.54
CA LYS A 181 22.37 9.12 41.08
C LYS A 181 21.39 8.13 40.45
N VAL A 182 21.18 6.98 41.07
CA VAL A 182 20.18 5.98 40.63
C VAL A 182 18.76 6.55 40.69
N GLN A 183 18.41 7.29 41.75
CA GLN A 183 17.10 7.94 41.83
C GLN A 183 16.89 8.95 40.69
N LYS A 184 17.88 9.78 40.38
CA LYS A 184 17.83 10.71 39.24
C LYS A 184 17.70 9.99 37.90
N LEU A 185 18.50 8.95 37.67
CA LEU A 185 18.42 8.15 36.44
C LEU A 185 17.05 7.46 36.31
N ASN A 186 16.45 7.02 37.41
CA ASN A 186 15.12 6.43 37.40
C ASN A 186 14.03 7.45 37.06
N SER A 187 14.10 8.69 37.58
CA SER A 187 13.16 9.75 37.20
C SER A 187 13.32 10.13 35.73
N GLU A 188 14.56 10.33 35.27
CA GLU A 188 14.85 10.62 33.85
C GLU A 188 14.35 9.50 32.93
N THR A 189 14.52 8.23 33.32
CA THR A 189 14.01 7.08 32.57
C THR A 189 12.48 7.08 32.51
N ASN A 190 11.81 7.47 33.59
CA ASN A 190 10.35 7.55 33.62
C ASN A 190 9.84 8.69 32.72
N ASP A 191 10.50 9.85 32.74
CA ASP A 191 10.16 10.99 31.89
C ASP A 191 10.36 10.64 30.40
N LEU A 192 11.46 9.94 30.06
CA LEU A 192 11.69 9.45 28.71
C LEU A 192 10.65 8.42 28.25
N ARG A 193 10.14 7.57 29.14
CA ARG A 193 9.04 6.64 28.83
C ARG A 193 7.75 7.39 28.51
N LEU A 194 7.39 8.39 29.31
CA LEU A 194 6.21 9.22 29.06
C LEU A 194 6.32 9.95 27.72
N LEU A 195 7.49 10.54 27.43
CA LEU A 195 7.74 11.20 26.15
C LEU A 195 7.61 10.20 24.97
N LEU A 196 8.13 8.99 25.12
CA LEU A 196 7.99 7.94 24.11
C LEU A 196 6.53 7.54 23.89
N GLU A 197 5.74 7.40 24.95
CA GLU A 197 4.30 7.11 24.87
C GLU A 197 3.53 8.23 24.15
N GLU A 198 3.84 9.50 24.45
CA GLU A 198 3.27 10.67 23.76
C GLU A 198 3.63 10.69 22.28
N GLN A 199 4.89 10.43 21.92
CA GLN A 199 5.32 10.37 20.52
C GLN A 199 4.67 9.19 19.79
N SER A 200 4.53 8.04 20.44
CA SER A 200 3.82 6.88 19.89
C SER A 200 2.34 7.20 19.64
N ALA A 201 1.67 7.85 20.58
CA ALA A 201 0.28 8.29 20.42
C ALA A 201 0.11 9.31 19.29
N ARG A 202 1.04 10.28 19.18
CA ARG A 202 1.07 11.26 18.09
C ARG A 202 1.27 10.57 16.74
N ASN A 203 2.21 9.62 16.64
CA ASN A 203 2.46 8.87 15.42
C ASN A 203 1.24 8.06 14.99
N ASN A 204 0.60 7.34 15.92
CA ASN A 204 -0.66 6.62 15.65
C ASN A 204 -1.78 7.54 15.15
N LEU A 205 -1.87 8.77 15.67
CA LEU A 205 -2.84 9.76 15.21
C LEU A 205 -2.53 10.24 13.79
N LEU A 206 -1.26 10.49 13.49
CA LEU A 206 -0.81 10.89 12.15
C LEU A 206 -1.05 9.78 11.13
N GLU A 207 -0.76 8.53 11.48
CA GLU A 207 -1.02 7.38 10.61
C GLU A 207 -2.52 7.21 10.33
N LYS A 208 -3.38 7.37 11.35
CA LYS A 208 -4.84 7.39 11.16
C LYS A 208 -5.29 8.54 10.26
N LYS A 209 -4.71 9.73 10.39
CA LYS A 209 -5.01 10.87 9.51
C LYS A 209 -4.55 10.60 8.08
N GLN A 210 -3.37 10.03 7.88
CA GLN A 210 -2.85 9.68 6.57
C GLN A 210 -3.77 8.66 5.88
N ARG A 211 -4.16 7.58 6.57
CA ARG A 211 -5.09 6.58 6.01
C ARG A 211 -6.44 7.18 5.62
N LYS A 212 -6.97 8.12 6.42
CA LYS A 212 -8.20 8.84 6.08
C LYS A 212 -8.02 9.70 4.84
N PHE A 213 -6.95 10.49 4.78
CA PHE A 213 -6.63 11.31 3.63
C PHE A 213 -6.49 10.47 2.36
N ASP A 214 -5.77 9.34 2.42
CA ASP A 214 -5.61 8.43 1.29
C ASP A 214 -6.95 7.84 0.84
N SER A 215 -7.85 7.51 1.80
CA SER A 215 -9.19 7.03 1.47
C SER A 215 -10.08 8.09 0.82
N GLU A 216 -10.03 9.34 1.30
CA GLU A 216 -10.75 10.48 0.73
C GLU A 216 -10.23 10.82 -0.67
N MET A 217 -8.90 10.80 -0.85
CA MET A 217 -8.28 10.99 -2.16
C MET A 217 -8.71 9.90 -3.15
N GLN A 218 -8.76 8.63 -2.71
CA GLN A 218 -9.21 7.53 -3.55
C GLN A 218 -10.69 7.69 -3.95
N LEU A 219 -11.56 8.07 -3.01
CA LEU A 219 -12.97 8.35 -3.28
C LEU A 219 -13.14 9.48 -4.31
N LEU A 220 -12.43 10.60 -4.14
CA LEU A 220 -12.47 11.72 -5.09
C LEU A 220 -11.95 11.34 -6.48
N GLN A 221 -10.92 10.47 -6.56
CA GLN A 221 -10.45 9.95 -7.84
C GLN A 221 -11.47 9.05 -8.52
N ASP A 222 -12.19 8.22 -7.76
CA ASP A 222 -13.23 7.35 -8.28
C ASP A 222 -14.47 8.14 -8.72
N GLU A 223 -14.86 9.17 -7.98
CA GLU A 223 -15.88 10.15 -8.39
C GLU A 223 -15.48 10.87 -9.68
N LEU A 224 -14.24 11.36 -9.78
CA LEU A 224 -13.73 11.99 -11.00
C LEU A 224 -13.75 11.04 -12.21
N ARG A 225 -13.43 9.75 -12.03
CA ARG A 225 -13.55 8.74 -13.08
C ARG A 225 -14.99 8.51 -13.49
N SER A 226 -15.90 8.39 -12.52
CA SER A 226 -17.34 8.25 -12.76
C SER A 226 -17.88 9.43 -13.55
N GLU A 227 -17.53 10.65 -13.15
CA GLU A 227 -17.96 11.89 -13.80
C GLU A 227 -17.44 11.99 -15.24
N ARG A 228 -16.17 11.61 -15.48
CA ARG A 228 -15.62 11.52 -16.84
C ARG A 228 -16.39 10.52 -17.70
N GLN A 229 -16.70 9.34 -17.16
CA GLN A 229 -17.50 8.35 -17.88
C GLN A 229 -18.92 8.85 -18.17
N ALA A 230 -19.56 9.52 -17.22
CA ALA A 230 -20.88 10.11 -17.39
C ALA A 230 -20.87 11.19 -18.47
N ARG A 231 -19.89 12.11 -18.44
CA ARG A 231 -19.69 13.13 -19.47
C ARG A 231 -19.49 12.53 -20.85
N ASP A 232 -18.67 11.48 -20.97
CA ASP A 232 -18.43 10.83 -22.25
C ASP A 232 -19.68 10.06 -22.75
N ARG A 233 -20.53 9.54 -21.85
CA ARG A 233 -21.85 8.97 -22.22
C ARG A 233 -22.78 10.06 -22.74
N LEU A 234 -22.92 11.15 -22.00
CA LEU A 234 -23.75 12.30 -22.41
C LEU A 234 -23.27 12.92 -23.73
N SER A 235 -21.96 12.95 -23.97
CA SER A 235 -21.42 13.41 -25.26
C SER A 235 -21.86 12.50 -26.41
N ARG A 236 -21.83 11.17 -26.23
CA ARG A 236 -22.31 10.22 -27.25
C ARG A 236 -23.81 10.35 -27.47
N GLU A 237 -24.60 10.48 -26.40
CA GLU A 237 -26.05 10.70 -26.50
C GLU A 237 -26.36 12.00 -27.24
N LYS A 238 -25.63 13.08 -26.96
CA LYS A 238 -25.72 14.34 -27.69
C LYS A 238 -25.44 14.14 -29.18
N ASP A 239 -24.38 13.42 -29.54
CA ASP A 239 -24.02 13.17 -30.93
C ASP A 239 -25.10 12.35 -31.65
N VAL A 240 -25.67 11.34 -30.98
CA VAL A 240 -26.81 10.56 -31.51
C VAL A 240 -28.01 11.46 -31.74
N ILE A 241 -28.42 12.27 -30.76
CA ILE A 241 -29.54 13.21 -30.90
C ILE A 241 -29.28 14.21 -32.03
N LEU A 242 -28.04 14.67 -32.19
CA LEU A 242 -27.66 15.57 -33.28
C LEU A 242 -27.83 14.89 -34.65
N THR A 243 -27.43 13.62 -34.78
CA THR A 243 -27.66 12.85 -36.02
C THR A 243 -29.14 12.61 -36.30
N GLU A 244 -29.93 12.27 -35.28
CA GLU A 244 -31.38 12.12 -35.41
C GLU A 244 -32.04 13.43 -35.83
N LYS A 245 -31.62 14.56 -35.25
CA LYS A 245 -32.08 15.89 -35.65
C LYS A 245 -31.82 16.14 -37.14
N TYR A 246 -30.61 15.90 -37.63
CA TYR A 246 -30.29 16.11 -39.05
C TYR A 246 -31.10 15.18 -39.96
N ASN A 247 -31.34 13.93 -39.54
CA ASN A 247 -32.19 13.00 -40.29
C ASN A 247 -33.64 13.53 -40.37
N VAL A 248 -34.20 14.00 -39.25
CA VAL A 248 -35.55 14.57 -39.23
C VAL A 248 -35.64 15.84 -40.09
N GLU A 249 -34.63 16.72 -40.03
CA GLU A 249 -34.57 17.92 -40.87
C GLU A 249 -34.51 17.57 -42.37
N THR A 250 -33.76 16.53 -42.73
CA THR A 250 -33.67 16.04 -44.12
C THR A 250 -35.00 15.44 -44.57
N ASN A 251 -35.60 14.55 -43.78
CA ASN A 251 -36.91 13.98 -44.06
C ASN A 251 -37.99 15.07 -44.18
N LEU A 252 -37.92 16.11 -43.34
CA LEU A 252 -38.81 17.26 -43.42
C LEU A 252 -38.61 18.05 -44.73
N ALA A 253 -37.37 18.20 -45.20
CA ALA A 253 -37.09 18.85 -46.48
C ALA A 253 -37.61 18.01 -47.66
N ASP A 254 -37.39 16.70 -47.63
CA ASP A 254 -37.87 15.77 -48.66
C ASP A 254 -39.40 15.75 -48.74
N THR A 255 -40.09 15.66 -47.60
CA THR A 255 -41.56 15.70 -47.54
C THR A 255 -42.13 17.04 -48.00
N LYS A 256 -41.46 18.17 -47.71
CA LYS A 256 -41.85 19.48 -48.26
C LYS A 256 -41.71 19.50 -49.79
N LEU A 257 -40.62 18.98 -50.33
CA LEU A 257 -40.42 18.89 -51.78
C LEU A 257 -41.47 17.98 -52.43
N GLU A 258 -41.76 16.84 -51.82
CA GLU A 258 -42.84 15.95 -52.29
C GLU A 258 -44.19 16.66 -52.25
N LEU A 259 -44.48 17.42 -51.20
CA LEU A 259 -45.70 18.22 -51.09
C LEU A 259 -45.78 19.25 -52.22
N GLU A 260 -44.71 20.02 -52.47
CA GLU A 260 -44.64 20.98 -53.57
C GLU A 260 -44.89 20.31 -54.93
N LEU A 261 -44.26 19.16 -55.18
CA LEU A 261 -44.46 18.36 -56.41
C LEU A 261 -45.90 17.84 -56.52
N LYS A 262 -46.52 17.44 -55.39
CA LYS A 262 -47.91 17.00 -55.36
C LYS A 262 -48.85 18.16 -55.59
N GLU A 263 -48.59 19.34 -55.02
CA GLU A 263 -49.36 20.56 -55.27
C GLU A 263 -49.26 21.02 -56.72
N GLU A 264 -48.09 20.90 -57.36
CA GLU A 264 -47.91 21.16 -58.78
C GLU A 264 -48.70 20.18 -59.65
N LYS A 265 -48.62 18.88 -59.34
CA LYS A 265 -49.44 17.85 -60.00
C LYS A 265 -50.92 18.09 -59.78
N LEU A 266 -51.32 18.50 -58.58
CA LEU A 266 -52.72 18.79 -58.25
C LEU A 266 -53.18 20.02 -59.03
N ARG A 267 -52.38 21.09 -59.13
CA ARG A 267 -52.65 22.24 -60.01
C ARG A 267 -52.75 21.85 -61.48
N ALA A 268 -51.87 20.98 -61.97
CA ALA A 268 -51.90 20.48 -63.34
C ALA A 268 -53.17 19.64 -63.61
N LEU A 269 -53.50 18.71 -62.70
CA LEU A 269 -54.72 17.90 -62.77
C LEU A 269 -55.98 18.74 -62.59
N GLN A 270 -55.97 19.79 -61.77
CA GLN A 270 -57.09 20.72 -61.63
C GLN A 270 -57.34 21.43 -62.96
N LYS A 271 -56.26 21.84 -63.65
CA LYS A 271 -56.33 22.45 -64.97
C LYS A 271 -56.82 21.46 -66.03
N GLU A 272 -56.31 20.23 -66.05
CA GLU A 272 -56.79 19.16 -66.92
C GLU A 272 -58.25 18.80 -66.62
N LEU A 273 -58.66 18.82 -65.35
CA LEU A 273 -60.04 18.58 -64.91
C LEU A 273 -60.94 19.76 -65.31
N ASP A 274 -60.50 21.01 -65.23
CA ASP A 274 -61.22 22.18 -65.74
C ASP A 274 -61.37 22.12 -67.28
N GLU A 275 -60.37 21.54 -67.97
CA GLU A 275 -60.40 21.26 -69.41
C GLU A 275 -61.31 20.06 -69.75
N LEU A 276 -61.36 19.02 -68.90
CA LEU A 276 -62.19 17.81 -69.06
C LEU A 276 -63.64 17.98 -68.56
N THR A 277 -63.91 18.87 -67.60
CA THR A 277 -65.27 19.21 -67.15
C THR A 277 -66.07 19.95 -68.22
N HIS A 278 -65.43 20.36 -69.32
CA HIS A 278 -66.09 20.77 -70.57
C HIS A 278 -66.30 19.62 -71.58
N GLY A 279 -66.09 18.36 -71.20
CA GLY A 279 -66.14 17.23 -72.14
C GLY A 279 -66.53 15.91 -71.49
N GLY A 280 -67.85 15.71 -71.32
CA GLY A 280 -68.52 14.42 -71.58
C GLY A 280 -68.09 13.18 -70.78
N LYS A 281 -68.88 12.88 -69.75
CA LYS A 281 -68.97 11.63 -68.99
C LYS A 281 -69.02 10.38 -69.87
N THR A 282 -68.23 9.35 -69.53
CA THR A 282 -68.52 7.94 -69.87
C THR A 282 -67.89 6.99 -68.85
N GLU A 283 -68.45 5.77 -68.76
CA GLU A 283 -68.29 4.72 -67.73
C GLU A 283 -66.87 4.36 -67.25
N GLU A 284 -65.80 4.81 -67.91
CA GLU A 284 -64.42 4.76 -67.41
C GLU A 284 -64.24 5.52 -66.09
N GLU A 285 -64.97 6.64 -65.91
CA GLU A 285 -65.01 7.38 -64.64
C GLU A 285 -65.55 6.50 -63.51
N ILE A 286 -66.51 5.62 -63.77
CA ILE A 286 -67.10 4.74 -62.74
C ILE A 286 -66.11 3.66 -62.32
N ALA A 287 -65.31 3.13 -63.25
CA ALA A 287 -64.27 2.15 -62.93
C ALA A 287 -63.09 2.80 -62.17
N VAL A 288 -62.67 4.00 -62.57
CA VAL A 288 -61.64 4.78 -61.88
C VAL A 288 -62.13 5.20 -60.49
N LEU A 289 -63.37 5.65 -60.34
CA LEU A 289 -63.95 6.01 -59.05
C LEU A 289 -64.10 4.79 -58.13
N ARG A 290 -64.43 3.61 -58.65
CA ARG A 290 -64.44 2.37 -57.85
C ARG A 290 -63.04 1.95 -57.39
N LYS A 291 -62.04 2.07 -58.26
CA LYS A 291 -60.63 1.79 -57.90
C LYS A 291 -60.12 2.80 -56.87
N GLN A 292 -60.36 4.09 -57.09
CA GLN A 292 -60.02 5.14 -56.14
C GLN A 292 -60.74 4.95 -54.80
N LYS A 293 -62.00 4.53 -54.81
CA LYS A 293 -62.73 4.18 -53.58
C LYS A 293 -62.03 3.04 -52.83
N MET A 294 -61.68 1.94 -53.50
CA MET A 294 -60.94 0.83 -52.87
C MET A 294 -59.56 1.24 -52.35
N ASP A 295 -58.81 2.05 -53.10
CA ASP A 295 -57.50 2.54 -52.68
C ASP A 295 -57.61 3.47 -51.46
N MET A 296 -58.68 4.28 -51.37
CA MET A 296 -58.95 5.13 -50.22
C MET A 296 -59.45 4.33 -49.01
N GLU A 297 -60.28 3.30 -49.21
CA GLU A 297 -60.69 2.38 -48.14
C GLU A 297 -59.50 1.62 -47.56
N ARG A 298 -58.55 1.18 -48.40
CA ARG A 298 -57.32 0.55 -47.93
C ARG A 298 -56.42 1.51 -47.16
N ARG A 299 -56.21 2.74 -47.66
CA ARG A 299 -55.44 3.76 -46.93
C ARG A 299 -56.07 4.13 -45.59
N LEU A 300 -57.40 4.13 -45.52
CA LEU A 300 -58.11 4.41 -44.28
C LEU A 300 -57.89 3.29 -43.27
N LEU A 301 -57.91 2.02 -43.70
CA LEU A 301 -57.55 0.89 -42.85
C LEU A 301 -56.08 0.95 -42.40
N ASP A 302 -55.15 1.22 -43.31
CA ASP A 302 -53.72 1.37 -42.98
C ASP A 302 -53.52 2.51 -41.94
N GLN A 303 -54.27 3.62 -42.06
CA GLN A 303 -54.26 4.71 -41.08
C GLN A 303 -54.92 4.36 -39.74
N GLU A 304 -55.98 3.54 -39.74
CA GLU A 304 -56.59 3.03 -38.51
C GLU A 304 -55.62 2.11 -37.75
N GLU A 305 -54.89 1.24 -38.46
CA GLU A 305 -53.85 0.39 -37.87
C GLU A 305 -52.68 1.23 -37.31
N GLU A 306 -52.20 2.24 -38.04
CA GLU A 306 -51.18 3.18 -37.55
C GLU A 306 -51.64 3.94 -36.29
N LEU A 307 -52.91 4.35 -36.24
CA LEU A 307 -53.48 5.02 -35.07
C LEU A 307 -53.55 4.10 -33.84
N ASP A 308 -53.92 2.82 -34.04
CA ASP A 308 -53.95 1.82 -32.97
C ASP A 308 -52.54 1.50 -32.45
N GLU A 309 -51.54 1.39 -33.33
CA GLU A 309 -50.13 1.23 -32.95
C GLU A 309 -49.61 2.43 -32.14
N LEU A 310 -49.90 3.66 -32.61
CA LEU A 310 -49.54 4.88 -31.90
C LEU A 310 -50.23 4.97 -30.53
N ALA A 311 -51.51 4.59 -30.44
CA ALA A 311 -52.22 4.53 -29.16
C ALA A 311 -51.58 3.54 -28.18
N GLY A 312 -51.15 2.37 -28.67
CA GLY A 312 -50.39 1.39 -27.88
C GLY A 312 -49.03 1.93 -27.41
N GLN A 313 -48.31 2.64 -28.28
CA GLN A 313 -47.03 3.26 -27.92
C GLN A 313 -47.20 4.37 -26.87
N VAL A 314 -48.26 5.18 -26.98
CA VAL A 314 -48.61 6.20 -25.98
C VAL A 314 -48.89 5.55 -24.62
N GLN A 315 -49.65 4.45 -24.55
CA GLN A 315 -49.91 3.74 -23.29
C GLN A 315 -48.63 3.22 -22.63
N LEU A 316 -47.69 2.68 -23.41
CA LEU A 316 -46.39 2.22 -22.89
C LEU A 316 -45.56 3.38 -22.35
N LEU A 317 -45.55 4.52 -23.05
CA LEU A 317 -44.86 5.73 -22.59
C LEU A 317 -45.49 6.30 -21.31
N GLU A 318 -46.81 6.29 -21.19
CA GLU A 318 -47.52 6.71 -19.97
C GLU A 318 -47.18 5.80 -18.77
N GLN A 319 -47.15 4.48 -18.97
CA GLN A 319 -46.73 3.54 -17.92
C GLN A 319 -45.27 3.77 -17.48
N SER A 320 -44.37 3.98 -18.45
CA SER A 320 -42.96 4.31 -18.19
C SER A 320 -42.82 5.62 -17.41
N LYS A 321 -43.58 6.66 -17.80
CA LYS A 321 -43.63 7.94 -17.10
C LYS A 321 -44.06 7.78 -15.65
N VAL A 322 -45.17 7.07 -15.37
CA VAL A 322 -45.66 6.85 -14.00
C VAL A 322 -44.61 6.14 -13.14
N ARG A 323 -43.92 5.15 -13.69
CA ARG A 323 -42.83 4.45 -13.00
C ARG A 323 -41.66 5.39 -12.67
N LEU A 324 -41.28 6.26 -13.60
CA LEU A 324 -40.23 7.27 -13.38
C LEU A 324 -40.66 8.30 -12.33
N GLU A 325 -41.91 8.76 -12.36
CA GLU A 325 -42.47 9.68 -11.35
C GLU A 325 -42.44 9.07 -9.95
N MET A 326 -42.82 7.79 -9.83
CA MET A 326 -42.72 7.06 -8.55
C MET A 326 -41.28 6.92 -8.07
N SER A 327 -40.34 6.60 -8.97
CA SER A 327 -38.91 6.51 -8.64
C SER A 327 -38.34 7.84 -8.17
N LEU A 328 -38.74 8.94 -8.82
CA LEU A 328 -38.29 10.30 -8.48
C LEU A 328 -38.86 10.73 -7.13
N GLU A 329 -40.13 10.40 -6.85
CA GLU A 329 -40.75 10.68 -5.56
C GLU A 329 -40.11 9.85 -4.43
N GLN A 330 -39.69 8.62 -4.70
CA GLN A 330 -38.93 7.81 -3.74
C GLN A 330 -37.55 8.43 -3.46
N GLN A 331 -36.81 8.83 -4.51
CA GLN A 331 -35.53 9.51 -4.34
C GLN A 331 -35.65 10.81 -3.55
N ARG A 332 -36.73 11.58 -3.77
CA ARG A 332 -37.02 12.79 -2.97
C ARG A 332 -37.24 12.47 -1.50
N LYS A 333 -37.98 11.39 -1.18
CA LYS A 333 -38.19 10.96 0.21
C LYS A 333 -36.89 10.52 0.88
N GLU A 334 -36.05 9.78 0.15
CA GLU A 334 -34.74 9.34 0.63
C GLU A 334 -33.80 10.53 0.89
N ALA A 335 -33.68 11.46 -0.06
CA ALA A 335 -32.88 12.67 0.10
C ALA A 335 -33.35 13.53 1.28
N LYS A 336 -34.67 13.66 1.49
CA LYS A 336 -35.22 14.37 2.64
C LYS A 336 -34.88 13.69 3.97
N LYS A 337 -34.91 12.35 4.00
CA LYS A 337 -34.55 11.57 5.19
C LYS A 337 -33.06 11.69 5.50
N GLU A 338 -32.20 11.63 4.49
CA GLU A 338 -30.76 11.79 4.64
C GLU A 338 -30.40 13.20 5.12
N ALA A 339 -31.06 14.24 4.58
CA ALA A 339 -30.89 15.61 5.05
C ALA A 339 -31.25 15.73 6.54
N GLN A 340 -32.39 15.17 6.96
CA GLN A 340 -32.78 15.17 8.38
C GLN A 340 -31.77 14.44 9.27
N GLN A 341 -31.23 13.31 8.82
CA GLN A 341 -30.21 12.57 9.57
C GLN A 341 -28.93 13.38 9.75
N ARG A 342 -28.50 14.10 8.71
CA ARG A 342 -27.33 15.00 8.82
C ARG A 342 -27.59 16.17 9.75
N ASP A 343 -28.79 16.75 9.73
CA ASP A 343 -29.16 17.81 10.67
C ASP A 343 -29.13 17.30 12.13
N ASP A 344 -29.62 16.09 12.38
CA ASP A 344 -29.58 15.45 13.70
C ASP A 344 -28.12 15.18 14.16
N GLU A 345 -27.24 14.71 13.26
CA GLU A 345 -25.82 14.50 13.53
C GLU A 345 -25.08 15.82 13.83
N ILE A 346 -25.36 16.88 13.08
CA ILE A 346 -24.80 18.21 13.30
C ILE A 346 -25.24 18.74 14.68
N GLU A 347 -26.51 18.55 15.04
CA GLU A 347 -27.04 18.96 16.35
C GLU A 347 -26.39 18.18 17.50
N GLU A 348 -26.13 16.89 17.32
CA GLU A 348 -25.41 16.08 18.30
C GLU A 348 -23.96 16.57 18.50
N ILE A 349 -23.24 16.85 17.40
CA ILE A 349 -21.89 17.41 17.45
C ILE A 349 -21.90 18.76 18.16
N ARG A 350 -22.87 19.63 17.87
CA ARG A 350 -23.04 20.92 18.53
C ARG A 350 -23.26 20.78 20.04
N CYS A 351 -24.14 19.86 20.44
CA CYS A 351 -24.42 19.58 21.85
C CYS A 351 -23.16 19.06 22.58
N ASN A 352 -22.40 18.18 21.94
CA ASN A 352 -21.15 17.64 22.50
C ASN A 352 -20.06 18.71 22.62
N ALA A 353 -19.91 19.57 21.61
CA ALA A 353 -19.00 20.71 21.68
C ALA A 353 -19.39 21.66 22.83
N GLN A 354 -20.69 21.96 22.99
CA GLN A 354 -21.17 22.82 24.06
C GLN A 354 -20.97 22.21 25.45
N LYS A 355 -21.14 20.90 25.61
CA LYS A 355 -20.81 20.19 26.86
C LYS A 355 -19.31 20.30 27.18
N LYS A 356 -18.44 20.16 26.18
CA LYS A 356 -16.99 20.30 26.35
C LYS A 356 -16.59 21.72 26.76
N VAL A 357 -17.21 22.74 26.16
CA VAL A 357 -17.00 24.14 26.56
C VAL A 357 -17.39 24.35 28.03
N LYS A 358 -18.58 23.90 28.45
CA LYS A 358 -19.01 24.01 29.85
C LYS A 358 -18.09 23.29 30.84
N ALA A 359 -17.53 22.15 30.46
CA ALA A 359 -16.58 21.42 31.29
C ALA A 359 -15.25 22.20 31.45
N LEU A 360 -14.76 22.81 30.38
CA LEU A 360 -13.56 23.65 30.41
C LEU A 360 -13.80 24.95 31.21
N GLU A 361 -14.98 25.57 31.08
CA GLU A 361 -15.39 26.72 31.89
C GLU A 361 -15.39 26.39 33.39
N ALA A 362 -15.98 25.25 33.78
CA ALA A 362 -15.98 24.81 35.17
C ALA A 362 -14.58 24.49 35.70
N GLN A 363 -13.69 23.92 34.86
CA GLN A 363 -12.31 23.68 35.25
C GLN A 363 -11.56 25.00 35.49
N LEU A 364 -11.76 26.00 34.63
CA LEU A 364 -11.16 27.32 34.79
C LEU A 364 -11.65 28.03 36.06
N GLU A 365 -12.94 27.89 36.39
CA GLU A 365 -13.52 28.41 37.63
C GLU A 365 -12.88 27.75 38.86
N ASN A 366 -12.72 26.42 38.87
CA ASN A 366 -12.03 25.69 39.94
C ASN A 366 -10.58 26.15 40.12
N GLU A 367 -9.81 26.28 39.02
CA GLU A 367 -8.42 26.76 39.09
C GLU A 367 -8.34 28.19 39.64
N HIS A 368 -9.33 29.04 39.32
CA HIS A 368 -9.42 30.39 39.86
C HIS A 368 -9.71 30.39 41.38
N GLU A 369 -10.61 29.52 41.84
CA GLU A 369 -10.92 29.34 43.26
C GLU A 369 -9.70 28.84 44.04
N GLU A 370 -9.00 27.82 43.52
CA GLU A 370 -7.78 27.27 44.12
C GLU A 370 -6.66 28.31 44.20
N ARG A 371 -6.41 29.05 43.10
CA ARG A 371 -5.44 30.15 43.09
C ARG A 371 -5.76 31.20 44.16
N THR A 372 -7.03 31.55 44.28
CA THR A 372 -7.48 32.53 45.27
C THR A 372 -7.27 32.00 46.69
N GLN A 373 -7.54 30.72 46.92
CA GLN A 373 -7.30 30.08 48.21
C GLN A 373 -5.81 30.08 48.58
N LEU A 374 -4.93 29.71 47.66
CA LEU A 374 -3.48 29.74 47.85
C LEU A 374 -2.96 31.14 48.17
N LEU A 375 -3.52 32.19 47.55
CA LEU A 375 -3.17 33.58 47.85
C LEU A 375 -3.60 33.99 49.27
N ARG A 376 -4.78 33.56 49.73
CA ARG A 376 -5.22 33.80 51.11
C ARG A 376 -4.28 33.12 52.10
N ASP A 377 -3.93 31.86 51.86
CA ASP A 377 -3.03 31.09 52.73
C ASP A 377 -1.62 31.70 52.75
N LYS A 378 -1.12 32.16 51.60
CA LYS A 378 0.14 32.90 51.50
C LYS A 378 0.12 34.16 52.38
N HIS A 379 -0.90 35.00 52.28
CA HIS A 379 -0.99 36.21 53.09
C HIS A 379 -1.12 35.91 54.58
N GLU A 380 -1.80 34.83 54.96
CA GLU A 380 -1.88 34.40 56.35
C GLU A 380 -0.52 33.95 56.90
N LEU A 381 0.25 33.20 56.11
CA LEU A 381 1.62 32.82 56.46
C LEU A 381 2.56 34.03 56.56
N GLU A 382 2.44 35.00 55.65
CA GLU A 382 3.18 36.25 55.70
C GLU A 382 2.88 37.04 56.99
N ARG A 383 1.59 37.16 57.38
CA ARG A 383 1.21 37.80 58.65
C ARG A 383 1.81 37.10 59.86
N ARG A 384 1.79 35.76 59.89
CA ARG A 384 2.40 34.97 60.98
C ARG A 384 3.90 35.21 61.06
N LEU A 385 4.60 35.23 59.92
CA LEU A 385 6.03 35.53 59.87
C LEU A 385 6.34 36.93 60.42
N THR A 386 5.54 37.94 60.04
CA THR A 386 5.72 39.30 60.58
C THR A 386 5.50 39.34 62.10
N ALA A 387 4.48 38.65 62.61
CA ALA A 387 4.21 38.58 64.04
C ALA A 387 5.37 37.91 64.82
N PHE A 388 5.95 36.83 64.28
CA PHE A 388 7.12 36.19 64.88
C PHE A 388 8.34 37.11 64.87
N ALA A 389 8.59 37.84 63.78
CA ALA A 389 9.71 38.78 63.72
C ALA A 389 9.56 39.96 64.70
N GLU A 390 8.33 40.41 64.96
CA GLU A 390 8.03 41.43 65.98
C GLU A 390 8.21 40.90 67.40
N SER A 391 7.80 39.66 67.68
CA SER A 391 8.06 39.00 68.96
C SER A 391 9.56 38.91 69.25
N ASP A 392 10.33 38.43 68.27
CA ASP A 392 11.78 38.23 68.42
C ASP A 392 12.51 39.56 68.68
N ARG A 393 12.04 40.66 68.06
CA ARG A 393 12.55 42.02 68.34
C ARG A 393 12.21 42.48 69.77
N ASN A 394 10.99 42.21 70.24
CA ASN A 394 10.57 42.57 71.59
C ASN A 394 11.36 41.78 72.65
N ASP A 395 11.60 40.50 72.41
CA ASP A 395 12.37 39.63 73.30
C ASP A 395 13.83 40.12 73.43
N ARG A 396 14.48 40.42 72.29
CA ARG A 396 15.84 41.01 72.29
C ARG A 396 15.91 42.36 73.01
N ALA A 397 14.90 43.21 72.83
CA ALA A 397 14.83 44.49 73.55
C ALA A 397 14.67 44.28 75.07
N GLY A 398 13.91 43.25 75.48
CA GLY A 398 13.79 42.81 76.86
C GLY A 398 15.13 42.34 77.45
N ASP A 399 15.85 41.50 76.71
CA ASP A 399 17.17 40.99 77.11
C ASP A 399 18.21 42.09 77.24
N GLU A 400 18.25 43.05 76.30
CA GLU A 400 19.14 44.21 76.40
C GLU A 400 18.83 45.07 77.63
N ALA A 401 17.55 45.29 77.95
CA ALA A 401 17.14 46.03 79.14
C ALA A 401 17.56 45.30 80.44
N LEU A 402 17.41 43.97 80.48
CA LEU A 402 17.84 43.12 81.58
C LEU A 402 19.36 43.16 81.75
N LEU A 403 20.11 43.04 80.66
CA LEU A 403 21.57 43.06 80.65
C LEU A 403 22.12 44.42 81.12
N GLN A 404 21.48 45.53 80.74
CA GLN A 404 21.80 46.86 81.26
C GLN A 404 21.54 46.99 82.76
N ARG A 405 20.46 46.39 83.27
CA ARG A 405 20.18 46.35 84.72
C ARG A 405 21.27 45.55 85.47
N LEU A 406 21.60 44.36 85.01
CA LEU A 406 22.65 43.51 85.59
C LEU A 406 24.02 44.19 85.58
N LYS A 407 24.37 44.92 84.51
CA LYS A 407 25.60 45.73 84.47
C LYS A 407 25.66 46.81 85.55
N ARG A 408 24.54 47.49 85.83
CA ARG A 408 24.46 48.50 86.90
C ARG A 408 24.61 47.85 88.28
N ASP A 409 23.96 46.71 88.50
CA ASP A 409 24.01 45.98 89.76
C ASP A 409 25.39 45.40 90.03
N LEU A 410 26.06 44.85 89.01
CA LEU A 410 27.46 44.41 89.10
C LEU A 410 28.42 45.55 89.50
N LYS A 411 28.19 46.76 88.97
CA LYS A 411 28.99 47.94 89.30
C LYS A 411 28.80 48.35 90.76
N ARG A 412 27.58 48.27 91.29
CA ARG A 412 27.27 48.49 92.72
C ARG A 412 27.98 47.46 93.61
N SER A 413 27.90 46.18 93.27
CA SER A 413 28.56 45.11 94.06
C SER A 413 30.08 45.22 94.07
N LYS A 414 30.72 45.65 92.97
CA LYS A 414 32.17 45.86 92.91
C LYS A 414 32.67 46.99 93.82
N VAL A 415 31.85 48.03 94.06
CA VAL A 415 32.19 49.12 94.98
C VAL A 415 32.11 48.62 96.44
N LEU A 416 31.03 47.92 96.78
CA LEU A 416 30.86 47.28 98.09
C LEU A 416 32.01 46.32 98.44
N LEU A 417 32.46 45.51 97.48
CA LEU A 417 33.58 44.59 97.68
C LEU A 417 34.89 45.33 98.03
N ARG A 418 35.18 46.46 97.37
CA ARG A 418 36.35 47.28 97.69
C ARG A 418 36.27 47.90 99.08
N ASP A 419 35.10 48.35 99.50
CA ASP A 419 34.90 48.89 100.86
C ASP A 419 35.11 47.82 101.93
N THR A 420 34.65 46.59 101.68
CA THR A 420 34.90 45.45 102.59
C THR A 420 36.38 45.04 102.64
N GLN A 421 37.09 45.10 101.52
CA GLN A 421 38.54 44.82 101.46
C GLN A 421 39.37 45.89 102.19
N ALA A 422 38.96 47.16 102.13
CA ALA A 422 39.60 48.24 102.88
C ALA A 422 39.36 48.19 104.40
N GLN A 423 38.23 47.59 104.83
CA GLN A 423 37.95 47.36 106.26
C GLN A 423 38.71 46.14 106.82
N LEU A 424 38.98 45.12 106.00
CA LEU A 424 39.69 43.90 106.42
C LEU A 424 41.19 44.15 106.72
N ASP A 425 41.82 45.14 106.06
CA ASP A 425 43.22 45.53 106.32
C ASP A 425 43.41 46.26 107.66
N ARG A 426 42.33 46.74 108.31
CA ARG A 426 42.39 47.44 109.60
C ARG A 426 42.21 46.55 110.84
N GLN A 427 41.91 45.26 110.68
CA GLN A 427 41.59 44.35 111.80
C GLN A 427 42.62 43.22 112.00
N LYS A 428 43.91 43.56 112.15
CA LYS A 428 44.99 42.60 112.50
C LYS A 428 45.74 42.95 113.79
N SER A 429 45.04 43.28 114.88
CA SER A 429 45.61 43.26 116.24
C SER A 429 44.54 43.04 117.31
N GLU A 430 44.56 41.87 117.95
CA GLU A 430 44.39 41.63 119.42
C GLU A 430 43.93 40.20 119.73
N ASN A 431 44.49 39.65 120.81
CA ASN A 431 44.33 38.25 121.24
C ASN A 431 43.02 37.99 121.99
N PRO A 432 42.43 36.78 121.92
CA PRO A 432 41.12 36.52 122.48
C PRO A 432 41.08 35.73 123.81
N SER A 433 40.13 36.12 124.67
CA SER A 433 39.68 35.45 125.90
C SER A 433 38.48 34.51 125.62
N LYS A 434 38.13 33.61 126.56
CA LYS A 434 37.15 32.51 126.48
C LYS A 434 35.71 32.83 125.99
N ALA A 435 35.35 34.10 125.73
CA ALA A 435 34.15 34.45 124.94
C ALA A 435 34.28 34.07 123.46
N VAL A 436 35.52 33.99 122.96
CA VAL A 436 35.84 33.71 121.56
C VAL A 436 35.58 32.27 121.16
N ILE A 437 35.48 31.31 122.08
CA ILE A 437 35.09 29.94 121.72
C ILE A 437 33.61 29.83 121.34
N ARG A 438 32.71 30.64 121.94
CA ARG A 438 31.30 30.71 121.50
C ARG A 438 31.15 31.53 120.22
N GLN A 439 31.90 32.62 120.09
CA GLN A 439 31.90 33.44 118.89
C GLN A 439 32.50 32.70 117.68
N LEU A 440 33.56 31.91 117.87
CA LEU A 440 34.13 31.04 116.83
C LEU A 440 33.18 29.91 116.45
N ARG A 441 32.36 29.38 117.37
CA ARG A 441 31.32 28.39 117.03
C ARG A 441 30.21 29.00 116.17
N ASN A 442 29.69 30.16 116.56
CA ASN A 442 28.72 30.87 115.73
C ASN A 442 29.33 31.30 114.39
N GLN A 443 30.61 31.74 114.37
CA GLN A 443 31.30 32.05 113.12
C GLN A 443 31.53 30.82 112.26
N ILE A 444 31.77 29.64 112.82
CA ILE A 444 31.85 28.39 112.05
C ILE A 444 30.48 28.04 111.47
N GLU A 445 29.40 28.16 112.23
CA GLU A 445 28.02 27.96 111.72
C GLU A 445 27.65 28.98 110.63
N ASP A 446 28.01 30.27 110.81
CA ASP A 446 27.81 31.32 109.82
C ASP A 446 28.68 31.09 108.57
N LEU A 447 29.91 30.60 108.73
CA LEU A 447 30.80 30.25 107.62
C LEU A 447 30.33 29.00 106.89
N ASP A 448 29.75 28.02 107.58
CA ASP A 448 29.15 26.83 106.97
C ASP A 448 27.85 27.18 106.22
N TYR A 449 27.04 28.10 106.75
CA TYR A 449 25.89 28.64 106.03
C TYR A 449 26.31 29.46 104.81
N ALA A 450 27.32 30.33 104.95
CA ALA A 450 27.89 31.09 103.84
C ALA A 450 28.51 30.17 102.78
N ARG A 451 29.17 29.08 103.19
CA ARG A 451 29.71 28.05 102.29
C ARG A 451 28.59 27.30 101.57
N SER A 452 27.52 26.90 102.25
CA SER A 452 26.36 26.24 101.63
C SER A 452 25.67 27.16 100.63
N SER A 453 25.51 28.44 100.98
CA SER A 453 24.97 29.48 100.09
C SER A 453 25.86 29.71 98.87
N ALA A 454 27.19 29.77 99.06
CA ALA A 454 28.16 29.92 97.98
C ALA A 454 28.20 28.70 97.05
N VAL A 455 28.05 27.48 97.58
CA VAL A 455 27.95 26.25 96.77
C VAL A 455 26.67 26.24 95.95
N LYS A 456 25.53 26.65 96.52
CA LYS A 456 24.28 26.80 95.77
C LYS A 456 24.36 27.88 94.70
N ALA A 457 24.98 29.02 94.99
CA ALA A 457 25.23 30.06 94.01
C ALA A 457 26.17 29.58 92.90
N LYS A 458 27.22 28.82 93.23
CA LYS A 458 28.11 28.19 92.25
C LYS A 458 27.37 27.20 91.36
N GLN A 459 26.52 26.34 91.93
CA GLN A 459 25.70 25.41 91.15
C GLN A 459 24.72 26.15 90.23
N SER A 460 24.08 27.23 90.69
CA SER A 460 23.21 28.08 89.85
C SER A 460 23.98 28.69 88.67
N VAL A 461 25.19 29.20 88.92
CA VAL A 461 26.04 29.77 87.88
C VAL A 461 26.55 28.69 86.92
N GLU A 462 26.84 27.47 87.40
CA GLU A 462 27.22 26.34 86.56
C GLU A 462 26.05 25.88 85.66
N THR A 463 24.81 25.88 86.17
CA THR A 463 23.62 25.60 85.35
C THR A 463 23.35 26.71 84.34
N GLU A 464 23.44 27.99 84.75
CA GLU A 464 23.30 29.12 83.83
C GLU A 464 24.39 29.12 82.75
N LEU A 465 25.62 28.74 83.09
CA LEU A 465 26.72 28.61 82.13
C LEU A 465 26.43 27.49 81.11
N PHE A 466 25.92 26.35 81.58
CA PHE A 466 25.55 25.25 80.70
C PHE A 466 24.41 25.65 79.75
N GLU A 467 23.36 26.29 80.26
CA GLU A 467 22.25 26.81 79.46
C GLU A 467 22.70 27.87 78.44
N LEU A 468 23.61 28.78 78.84
CA LEU A 468 24.21 29.76 77.93
C LEU A 468 25.08 29.10 76.85
N GLN A 469 25.77 28.00 77.16
CA GLN A 469 26.52 27.24 76.17
C GLN A 469 25.59 26.55 75.18
N THR A 470 24.50 25.93 75.64
CA THR A 470 23.51 25.29 74.76
C THR A 470 22.84 26.31 73.84
N THR A 471 22.41 27.45 74.37
CA THR A 471 21.79 28.52 73.57
C THR A 471 22.76 29.16 72.58
N LEU A 472 24.05 29.25 72.92
CA LEU A 472 25.10 29.69 72.00
C LEU A 472 25.29 28.71 70.83
N GLU A 473 25.32 27.40 71.11
CA GLU A 473 25.43 26.36 70.08
C GLU A 473 24.20 26.37 69.15
N GLU A 474 22.99 26.53 69.71
CA GLU A 474 21.75 26.65 68.94
C GLU A 474 21.73 27.91 68.05
N THR A 475 22.18 29.06 68.57
CA THR A 475 22.27 30.28 67.76
C THR A 475 23.36 30.21 66.69
N GLN A 476 24.48 29.54 66.96
CA GLN A 476 25.52 29.31 65.95
C GLN A 476 25.01 28.40 64.83
N LYS A 477 24.25 27.36 65.16
CA LYS A 477 23.59 26.50 64.18
C LYS A 477 22.57 27.28 63.34
N GLY A 478 21.70 28.06 63.99
CA GLY A 478 20.73 28.90 63.28
C GLY A 478 21.38 29.94 62.37
N ARG A 479 22.53 30.51 62.78
CA ARG A 479 23.34 31.39 61.93
C ARG A 479 23.89 30.65 60.72
N HIS A 480 24.41 29.44 60.90
CA HIS A 480 24.95 28.63 59.80
C HIS A 480 23.86 28.29 58.77
N ASP A 481 22.69 27.83 59.23
CA ASP A 481 21.55 27.52 58.36
C ASP A 481 21.07 28.76 57.57
N ALA A 482 21.12 29.95 58.20
CA ALA A 482 20.79 31.21 57.54
C ALA A 482 21.84 31.62 56.49
N GLU A 483 23.14 31.44 56.78
CA GLU A 483 24.24 31.69 55.84
C GLU A 483 24.13 30.75 54.61
N GLU A 484 23.82 29.47 54.82
CA GLU A 484 23.59 28.52 53.72
C GLU A 484 22.40 28.93 52.85
N LYS A 485 21.30 29.38 53.46
CA LYS A 485 20.11 29.84 52.74
C LYS A 485 20.39 31.10 51.90
N VAL A 486 21.16 32.05 52.43
CA VAL A 486 21.59 33.24 51.68
C VAL A 486 22.48 32.85 50.51
N ASN A 487 23.39 31.89 50.69
CA ASN A 487 24.25 31.40 49.61
C ASN A 487 23.44 30.68 48.52
N SER A 488 22.42 29.90 48.88
CA SER A 488 21.51 29.26 47.91
C SER A 488 20.75 30.31 47.10
N LEU A 489 20.11 31.28 47.77
CA LEU A 489 19.38 32.36 47.12
C LEU A 489 20.28 33.24 46.24
N SER A 490 21.54 33.42 46.63
CA SER A 490 22.51 34.16 45.81
C SER A 490 22.87 33.42 44.52
N ARG A 491 22.92 32.07 44.55
CA ARG A 491 23.12 31.25 43.34
C ARG A 491 21.89 31.30 42.45
N GLU A 492 20.71 31.08 43.02
CA GLU A 492 19.44 31.19 42.28
C GLU A 492 19.27 32.57 41.63
N LYS A 493 19.64 33.65 42.32
CA LYS A 493 19.65 34.99 41.75
C LYS A 493 20.60 35.11 40.56
N SER A 494 21.81 34.52 40.65
CA SER A 494 22.78 34.52 39.56
C SER A 494 22.28 33.74 38.36
N ASP A 495 21.65 32.59 38.58
CA ASP A 495 21.10 31.74 37.53
C ASP A 495 19.93 32.43 36.81
N LEU A 496 19.02 33.06 37.56
CA LEU A 496 17.93 33.86 37.00
C LEU A 496 18.43 35.08 36.21
N GLN A 497 19.53 35.69 36.65
CA GLN A 497 20.13 36.80 35.93
C GLN A 497 20.77 36.33 34.61
N ALA A 498 21.45 35.19 34.61
CA ALA A 498 21.99 34.59 33.37
C ALA A 498 20.87 34.21 32.38
N GLN A 499 19.76 33.65 32.87
CA GLN A 499 18.60 33.36 32.03
C GLN A 499 17.96 34.63 31.46
N LEU A 500 17.94 35.74 32.22
CA LEU A 500 17.44 37.01 31.70
C LEU A 500 18.32 37.52 30.56
N GLU A 501 19.65 37.47 30.72
CA GLU A 501 20.62 37.87 29.68
C GLU A 501 20.47 37.01 28.41
N GLU A 502 20.33 35.69 28.55
CA GLU A 502 20.08 34.76 27.43
C GLU A 502 18.77 35.09 26.68
N ASN A 503 17.68 35.33 27.42
CA ASN A 503 16.40 35.72 26.81
C ASN A 503 16.47 37.09 26.08
N GLU A 504 17.25 38.05 26.60
CA GLU A 504 17.48 39.33 25.94
C GLU A 504 18.29 39.18 24.64
N GLU A 505 19.27 38.28 24.62
CA GLU A 505 20.05 37.93 23.42
C GLU A 505 19.18 37.24 22.36
N GLU A 506 18.35 36.26 22.75
CA GLU A 506 17.41 35.59 21.85
C GLU A 506 16.42 36.59 21.24
N LEU A 507 15.87 37.51 22.04
CA LEU A 507 14.99 38.56 21.54
C LEU A 507 15.70 39.47 20.54
N ALA A 508 16.96 39.82 20.80
CA ALA A 508 17.77 40.62 19.87
C ALA A 508 18.03 39.88 18.56
N GLU A 509 18.29 38.58 18.59
CA GLU A 509 18.43 37.74 17.39
C GLU A 509 17.13 37.65 16.59
N VAL A 510 15.99 37.46 17.25
CA VAL A 510 14.67 37.42 16.60
C VAL A 510 14.38 38.76 15.92
N LEU A 511 14.65 39.88 16.59
CA LEU A 511 14.50 41.21 16.00
C LEU A 511 15.43 41.43 14.80
N LYS A 512 16.65 40.91 14.85
CA LYS A 512 17.59 40.96 13.71
C LYS A 512 17.09 40.14 12.53
N LYS A 513 16.60 38.91 12.78
CA LYS A 513 15.99 38.04 11.75
C LYS A 513 14.73 38.68 11.15
N TYR A 514 13.86 39.26 11.99
CA TYR A 514 12.68 40.00 11.53
C TYR A 514 13.06 41.18 10.63
N LYS A 515 14.03 42.01 11.02
CA LYS A 515 14.52 43.12 10.20
C LYS A 515 15.08 42.64 8.85
N ALA A 516 15.84 41.55 8.85
CA ALA A 516 16.38 40.97 7.62
C ALA A 516 15.26 40.43 6.71
N ALA A 517 14.26 39.75 7.26
CA ALA A 517 13.11 39.26 6.50
C ALA A 517 12.28 40.41 5.91
N VAL A 518 12.06 41.50 6.66
CA VAL A 518 11.38 42.70 6.17
C VAL A 518 12.17 43.37 5.04
N GLN A 519 13.50 43.46 5.17
CA GLN A 519 14.36 43.98 4.11
C GLN A 519 14.32 43.11 2.86
N GLN A 520 14.37 41.79 3.01
CA GLN A 520 14.29 40.84 1.89
C GLN A 520 12.93 40.96 1.18
N MET A 521 11.82 40.99 1.93
CA MET A 521 10.49 41.18 1.36
C MET A 521 10.35 42.50 0.59
N SER A 522 10.99 43.57 1.07
CA SER A 522 11.01 44.85 0.35
C SER A 522 11.80 44.78 -0.96
N LEU A 523 12.91 44.01 -1.00
CA LEU A 523 13.65 43.77 -2.24
C LEU A 523 12.85 42.92 -3.22
N ASP A 524 12.19 41.88 -2.74
CA ASP A 524 11.34 41.01 -3.55
C ASP A 524 10.14 41.78 -4.12
N GLN A 525 9.57 42.71 -3.36
CA GLN A 525 8.49 43.59 -3.83
C GLN A 525 8.96 44.52 -4.97
N LEU A 526 10.18 45.07 -4.87
CA LEU A 526 10.78 45.87 -5.95
C LEU A 526 11.02 45.01 -7.20
N ALA A 527 11.59 43.82 -7.04
CA ALA A 527 11.81 42.89 -8.16
C ALA A 527 10.49 42.49 -8.83
N LEU A 528 9.43 42.22 -8.05
CA LEU A 528 8.11 41.91 -8.59
C LEU A 528 7.53 43.10 -9.37
N GLN A 529 7.71 44.32 -8.88
CA GLN A 529 7.27 45.53 -9.56
C GLN A 529 8.00 45.74 -10.90
N GLU A 530 9.31 45.49 -10.94
CA GLU A 530 10.10 45.52 -12.18
C GLU A 530 9.62 44.46 -13.19
N GLN A 531 9.34 43.23 -12.73
CA GLN A 531 8.80 42.18 -13.59
C GLN A 531 7.40 42.53 -14.14
N VAL A 532 6.54 43.16 -13.34
CA VAL A 532 5.23 43.64 -13.80
C VAL A 532 5.39 44.74 -14.86
N SER A 533 6.35 45.67 -14.68
CA SER A 533 6.68 46.68 -15.70
C SER A 533 7.14 46.02 -17.00
N LEU A 534 8.04 45.03 -16.92
CA LEU A 534 8.55 44.33 -18.09
C LEU A 534 7.45 43.57 -18.84
N VAL A 535 6.53 42.91 -18.13
CA VAL A 535 5.37 42.25 -18.76
C VAL A 535 4.49 43.28 -19.46
N SER A 536 4.22 44.44 -18.84
CA SER A 536 3.44 45.51 -19.46
C SER A 536 4.11 46.05 -20.73
N GLU A 537 5.43 46.20 -20.73
CA GLU A 537 6.22 46.62 -21.90
C GLU A 537 6.12 45.58 -23.03
N LEU A 538 6.32 44.29 -22.71
CA LEU A 538 6.21 43.20 -23.67
C LEU A 538 4.79 43.06 -24.24
N GLU A 539 3.75 43.30 -23.43
CA GLU A 539 2.37 43.32 -23.90
C GLU A 539 2.08 44.49 -24.84
N ALA A 540 2.64 45.67 -24.55
CA ALA A 540 2.56 46.83 -25.43
C ALA A 540 3.29 46.58 -26.76
N GLU A 541 4.50 46.01 -26.73
CA GLU A 541 5.24 45.60 -27.92
C GLU A 541 4.47 44.57 -28.73
N ARG A 542 3.92 43.53 -28.08
CA ARG A 542 3.07 42.52 -28.74
C ARG A 542 1.88 43.16 -29.42
N ASN A 543 1.20 44.11 -28.77
CA ASN A 543 0.06 44.81 -29.38
C ASN A 543 0.49 45.65 -30.58
N THR A 544 1.62 46.35 -30.46
CA THR A 544 2.21 47.14 -31.56
C THR A 544 2.55 46.24 -32.76
N LEU A 545 3.16 45.08 -32.51
CA LEU A 545 3.46 44.09 -33.55
C LEU A 545 2.20 43.50 -34.18
N LYS A 546 1.13 43.28 -33.39
CA LYS A 546 -0.17 42.86 -33.91
C LYS A 546 -0.80 43.92 -34.81
N GLU A 547 -0.72 45.19 -34.43
CA GLU A 547 -1.21 46.32 -35.24
C GLU A 547 -0.41 46.45 -36.54
N GLN A 548 0.92 46.33 -36.48
CA GLN A 548 1.78 46.32 -37.66
C GLN A 548 1.46 45.13 -38.57
N LEU A 549 1.21 43.94 -38.00
CA LEU A 549 0.82 42.77 -38.77
C LEU A 549 -0.54 42.99 -39.44
N ALA A 550 -1.53 43.52 -38.72
CA ALA A 550 -2.83 43.87 -39.29
C ALA A 550 -2.73 44.92 -40.40
N GLU A 551 -1.85 45.92 -40.25
CA GLU A 551 -1.60 46.94 -41.28
C GLU A 551 -0.93 46.33 -42.52
N VAL A 552 0.04 45.45 -42.35
CA VAL A 552 0.69 44.73 -43.46
C VAL A 552 -0.31 43.79 -44.15
N THR A 553 -1.13 43.08 -43.39
CA THR A 553 -2.21 42.23 -43.93
C THR A 553 -3.21 43.06 -44.71
N SER A 554 -3.65 44.22 -44.19
CA SER A 554 -4.57 45.11 -44.91
C SER A 554 -3.94 45.71 -46.17
N LYS A 555 -2.64 46.08 -46.12
CA LYS A 555 -1.88 46.53 -47.30
C LYS A 555 -1.76 45.43 -48.34
N LEU A 556 -1.51 44.19 -47.92
CA LEU A 556 -1.48 43.02 -48.79
C LEU A 556 -2.85 42.78 -49.43
N GLU A 557 -3.93 42.75 -48.65
CA GLU A 557 -5.30 42.62 -49.14
C GLU A 557 -5.66 43.75 -50.13
N SER A 558 -5.18 44.98 -49.90
CA SER A 558 -5.43 46.10 -50.82
C SER A 558 -4.64 45.97 -52.13
N ALA A 559 -3.40 45.46 -52.08
CA ALA A 559 -2.58 45.18 -53.25
C ALA A 559 -3.10 43.97 -54.04
N GLU A 560 -3.58 42.95 -53.32
CA GLU A 560 -4.30 41.79 -53.86
C GLU A 560 -5.56 42.28 -54.56
N ASN A 561 -6.44 43.07 -53.94
CA ASN A 561 -7.66 43.61 -54.55
C ASN A 561 -7.42 44.40 -55.86
N ILE A 562 -6.31 45.13 -55.99
CA ILE A 562 -5.96 45.87 -57.22
C ILE A 562 -5.41 44.92 -58.31
N GLY A 563 -4.64 43.89 -57.93
CA GLY A 563 -4.26 42.80 -58.84
C GLY A 563 -5.42 41.85 -59.18
N GLU A 564 -6.40 41.75 -58.29
CA GLU A 564 -7.53 40.82 -58.29
C GLU A 564 -8.64 41.22 -59.25
N ALA A 565 -8.84 42.47 -59.63
CA ALA A 565 -9.83 42.76 -60.68
C ALA A 565 -9.45 42.10 -62.03
N SER A 566 -8.15 42.01 -62.30
CA SER A 566 -7.56 41.31 -63.48
C SER A 566 -7.31 39.82 -63.20
N SER A 567 -6.84 39.49 -61.99
CA SER A 567 -6.54 38.12 -61.59
C SER A 567 -7.81 37.32 -61.30
N ASN A 568 -8.84 37.84 -60.62
CA ASN A 568 -10.08 37.12 -60.27
C ASN A 568 -10.87 36.63 -61.49
N LEU A 569 -10.78 37.29 -62.65
CA LEU A 569 -11.43 36.83 -63.88
C LEU A 569 -10.65 35.65 -64.52
N LEU A 570 -9.32 35.66 -64.39
CA LEU A 570 -8.44 34.57 -64.84
C LEU A 570 -8.45 33.40 -63.84
N VAL A 571 -8.43 33.70 -62.54
CA VAL A 571 -8.48 32.76 -61.42
C VAL A 571 -9.83 32.09 -61.38
N LYS A 572 -10.98 32.78 -61.45
CA LYS A 572 -12.30 32.09 -61.55
C LYS A 572 -12.38 31.16 -62.77
N ARG A 573 -11.79 31.55 -63.91
CA ARG A 573 -11.73 30.70 -65.10
C ARG A 573 -10.83 29.48 -64.88
N LEU A 574 -9.69 29.66 -64.21
CA LEU A 574 -8.76 28.59 -63.87
C LEU A 574 -9.30 27.69 -62.76
N GLU A 575 -10.01 28.21 -61.77
CA GLU A 575 -10.67 27.48 -60.68
C GLU A 575 -11.84 26.65 -61.19
N LEU A 576 -12.68 27.18 -62.09
CA LEU A 576 -13.71 26.40 -62.76
C LEU A 576 -13.08 25.28 -63.60
N LYS A 577 -11.98 25.58 -64.30
CA LYS A 577 -11.25 24.58 -65.07
C LYS A 577 -10.55 23.56 -64.17
N ASN A 578 -10.07 23.96 -62.99
CA ASN A 578 -9.46 23.06 -62.02
C ASN A 578 -10.53 22.15 -61.39
N LYS A 579 -11.68 22.70 -60.99
CA LYS A 579 -12.83 21.91 -60.52
C LYS A 579 -13.37 20.95 -61.58
N GLU A 580 -13.41 21.35 -62.85
CA GLU A 580 -13.76 20.45 -63.95
C GLU A 580 -12.72 19.34 -64.17
N LEU A 581 -11.43 19.66 -64.02
CA LEU A 581 -10.35 18.67 -64.13
C LEU A 581 -10.30 17.73 -62.91
N GLU A 582 -10.57 18.23 -61.71
CA GLU A 582 -10.74 17.46 -60.47
C GLU A 582 -11.95 16.52 -60.59
N SER A 583 -13.10 17.02 -61.03
CA SER A 583 -14.29 16.19 -61.27
C SER A 583 -14.06 15.12 -62.35
N LYS A 584 -13.33 15.46 -63.42
CA LYS A 584 -12.91 14.48 -64.44
C LYS A 584 -11.92 13.46 -63.88
N LEU A 585 -10.99 13.90 -63.03
CA LEU A 585 -10.02 13.03 -62.38
C LEU A 585 -10.72 12.08 -61.40
N ASP A 586 -11.69 12.55 -60.63
CA ASP A 586 -12.47 11.72 -59.71
C ASP A 586 -13.32 10.71 -60.47
N LEU A 587 -13.95 11.12 -61.58
CA LEU A 587 -14.65 10.21 -62.47
C LEU A 587 -13.69 9.16 -63.05
N GLU A 588 -12.51 9.56 -63.52
CA GLU A 588 -11.47 8.64 -64.03
C GLU A 588 -10.89 7.72 -62.95
N GLN A 589 -10.75 8.19 -61.71
CA GLN A 589 -10.32 7.37 -60.58
C GLN A 589 -11.40 6.35 -60.21
N THR A 590 -12.67 6.75 -60.27
CA THR A 590 -13.81 5.87 -59.99
C THR A 590 -13.98 4.83 -61.10
N THR A 591 -13.87 5.21 -62.37
CA THR A 591 -13.88 4.28 -63.51
C THR A 591 -12.68 3.34 -63.45
N ARG A 592 -11.48 3.85 -63.14
CA ARG A 592 -10.28 3.06 -62.94
C ARG A 592 -10.43 2.05 -61.80
N SER A 593 -10.92 2.46 -60.63
CA SER A 593 -11.17 1.56 -59.50
C SER A 593 -12.19 0.47 -59.86
N ARG A 594 -13.24 0.83 -60.62
CA ARG A 594 -14.22 -0.13 -61.13
C ARG A 594 -13.58 -1.13 -62.11
N LEU A 595 -12.73 -0.65 -63.02
CA LEU A 595 -11.98 -1.48 -63.97
C LEU A 595 -10.95 -2.37 -63.26
N GLU A 596 -10.24 -1.87 -62.26
CA GLU A 596 -9.31 -2.65 -61.43
C GLU A 596 -10.04 -3.75 -60.65
N THR A 597 -11.22 -3.46 -60.12
CA THR A 597 -12.12 -4.44 -59.50
C THR A 597 -12.61 -5.48 -60.52
N GLN A 598 -12.90 -5.07 -61.75
CA GLN A 598 -13.29 -5.98 -62.82
C GLN A 598 -12.10 -6.85 -63.28
N ILE A 599 -10.90 -6.27 -63.39
CA ILE A 599 -9.67 -6.98 -63.73
C ILE A 599 -9.31 -8.01 -62.65
N THR A 600 -9.45 -7.68 -61.37
CA THR A 600 -9.22 -8.63 -60.27
C THR A 600 -10.23 -9.78 -60.31
N ARG A 601 -11.53 -9.49 -60.50
CA ARG A 601 -12.54 -10.55 -60.72
C ARG A 601 -12.25 -11.41 -61.94
N LEU A 602 -11.80 -10.81 -63.05
CA LEU A 602 -11.41 -11.55 -64.25
C LEU A 602 -10.17 -12.40 -64.03
N LYS A 603 -9.18 -11.92 -63.28
CA LYS A 603 -8.00 -12.71 -62.87
C LYS A 603 -8.41 -13.90 -62.00
N GLU A 604 -9.28 -13.68 -61.00
CA GLU A 604 -9.81 -14.77 -60.18
C GLU A 604 -10.61 -15.79 -61.01
N ALA A 605 -11.38 -15.33 -62.00
CA ALA A 605 -12.10 -16.20 -62.93
C ALA A 605 -11.12 -17.00 -63.81
N VAL A 606 -10.05 -16.37 -64.31
CA VAL A 606 -8.99 -17.05 -65.06
C VAL A 606 -8.29 -18.08 -64.19
N ASP A 607 -7.93 -17.76 -62.96
CA ASP A 607 -7.29 -18.71 -62.03
C ASP A 607 -8.21 -19.89 -61.70
N LYS A 608 -9.52 -19.64 -61.51
CA LYS A 608 -10.53 -20.69 -61.35
C LYS A 608 -10.61 -21.59 -62.58
N LEU A 609 -10.70 -21.02 -63.78
CA LEU A 609 -10.70 -21.79 -65.03
C LEU A 609 -9.39 -22.56 -65.23
N GLN A 610 -8.24 -22.00 -64.85
CA GLN A 610 -6.95 -22.66 -64.88
C GLN A 610 -6.94 -23.89 -63.96
N ASN A 611 -7.47 -23.75 -62.74
CA ASN A 611 -7.63 -24.85 -61.79
C ASN A 611 -8.60 -25.92 -62.29
N GLU A 612 -9.70 -25.53 -62.93
CA GLU A 612 -10.64 -26.44 -63.58
C GLU A 612 -9.96 -27.19 -64.74
N ILE A 613 -9.17 -26.53 -65.58
CA ILE A 613 -8.39 -27.17 -66.65
C ILE A 613 -7.43 -28.20 -66.07
N VAL A 614 -6.72 -27.88 -64.99
CA VAL A 614 -5.83 -28.83 -64.30
C VAL A 614 -6.63 -30.00 -63.72
N SER A 615 -7.79 -29.75 -63.11
CA SER A 615 -8.69 -30.79 -62.60
C SER A 615 -9.23 -31.70 -63.71
N HIS A 616 -9.59 -31.13 -64.87
CA HIS A 616 -10.03 -31.90 -66.03
C HIS A 616 -8.90 -32.72 -66.62
N ARG A 617 -7.68 -32.19 -66.70
CA ARG A 617 -6.49 -32.96 -67.12
C ARG A 617 -6.19 -34.13 -66.20
N THR A 618 -6.28 -33.96 -64.88
CA THR A 618 -6.06 -35.08 -63.94
C THR A 618 -7.17 -36.13 -64.04
N LYS A 619 -8.44 -35.71 -64.17
CA LYS A 619 -9.56 -36.63 -64.45
C LYS A 619 -9.39 -37.37 -65.78
N GLU A 620 -8.92 -36.70 -66.83
CA GLU A 620 -8.64 -37.31 -68.13
C GLU A 620 -7.50 -38.33 -68.02
N GLN A 621 -6.42 -38.01 -67.32
CA GLN A 621 -5.33 -38.97 -67.06
C GLN A 621 -5.83 -40.22 -66.33
N LEU A 622 -6.62 -40.05 -65.27
CA LEU A 622 -7.24 -41.17 -64.54
C LEU A 622 -8.19 -41.99 -65.45
N ALA A 623 -8.96 -41.33 -66.30
CA ALA A 623 -9.82 -42.01 -67.27
C ALA A 623 -8.99 -42.79 -68.31
N GLN A 624 -7.90 -42.23 -68.82
CA GLN A 624 -6.98 -42.90 -69.74
C GLN A 624 -6.31 -44.11 -69.07
N GLU A 625 -5.90 -44.01 -67.80
CA GLU A 625 -5.37 -45.14 -67.03
C GLU A 625 -6.42 -46.24 -66.85
N ASN A 626 -7.67 -45.88 -66.55
CA ASN A 626 -8.77 -46.83 -66.46
C ASN A 626 -9.07 -47.50 -67.81
N VAL A 627 -9.01 -46.74 -68.91
CA VAL A 627 -9.12 -47.31 -70.27
C VAL A 627 -7.98 -48.29 -70.53
N ARG A 628 -6.73 -47.97 -70.17
CA ARG A 628 -5.59 -48.89 -70.31
C ARG A 628 -5.77 -50.16 -69.48
N LYS A 629 -6.27 -50.05 -68.24
CA LYS A 629 -6.63 -51.20 -67.39
C LYS A 629 -7.71 -52.06 -68.03
N LEU A 630 -8.81 -51.46 -68.48
CA LEU A 630 -9.89 -52.17 -69.17
C LEU A 630 -9.42 -52.83 -70.48
N GLN A 631 -8.55 -52.16 -71.25
CA GLN A 631 -7.95 -52.74 -72.46
C GLN A 631 -7.02 -53.92 -72.15
N LYS A 632 -6.35 -53.91 -70.99
CA LYS A 632 -5.56 -55.05 -70.52
C LYS A 632 -6.50 -56.21 -70.16
N ASN A 633 -7.53 -55.98 -69.36
CA ASN A 633 -8.53 -56.99 -69.01
C ASN A 633 -9.22 -57.57 -70.24
N ILE A 634 -9.52 -56.76 -71.26
CA ILE A 634 -10.11 -57.24 -72.51
C ILE A 634 -9.14 -58.10 -73.30
N ARG A 635 -7.83 -57.82 -73.26
CA ARG A 635 -6.84 -58.70 -73.87
C ARG A 635 -6.78 -60.04 -73.16
N GLU A 636 -6.74 -60.03 -71.83
CA GLU A 636 -6.78 -61.26 -71.00
C GLU A 636 -8.07 -62.06 -71.28
N LEU A 637 -9.25 -61.43 -71.28
CA LEU A 637 -10.52 -62.08 -71.61
C LEU A 637 -10.59 -62.60 -73.06
N LYS A 638 -9.92 -61.93 -74.01
CA LYS A 638 -9.83 -62.42 -75.41
C LYS A 638 -8.92 -63.64 -75.52
N GLU A 639 -7.83 -63.67 -74.76
CA GLU A 639 -6.95 -64.84 -74.67
C GLU A 639 -7.70 -66.03 -74.02
N GLU A 640 -8.47 -65.78 -72.95
CA GLU A 640 -9.35 -66.77 -72.33
C GLU A 640 -10.44 -67.26 -73.30
N LEU A 641 -11.12 -66.35 -74.00
CA LEU A 641 -12.12 -66.71 -75.02
C LEU A 641 -11.49 -67.53 -76.14
N GLY A 642 -10.31 -67.17 -76.62
CA GLY A 642 -9.58 -67.94 -77.62
C GLY A 642 -9.24 -69.35 -77.11
N HIS A 643 -8.85 -69.47 -75.83
CA HIS A 643 -8.63 -70.76 -75.19
C HIS A 643 -9.91 -71.61 -75.12
N HIS A 644 -11.06 -70.99 -74.80
CA HIS A 644 -12.36 -71.65 -74.80
C HIS A 644 -12.83 -72.04 -76.20
N GLN A 645 -12.66 -71.19 -77.22
CA GLN A 645 -12.98 -71.50 -78.61
C GLN A 645 -12.12 -72.63 -79.19
N SER A 646 -10.82 -72.69 -78.84
CA SER A 646 -9.97 -73.82 -79.20
C SER A 646 -10.51 -75.13 -78.62
N LYS A 647 -10.88 -75.12 -77.32
CA LYS A 647 -11.53 -76.26 -76.67
C LYS A 647 -12.86 -76.62 -77.31
N GLU A 648 -13.69 -75.65 -77.65
CA GLU A 648 -14.97 -75.88 -78.33
C GLU A 648 -14.77 -76.51 -79.70
N ASN A 649 -13.80 -76.04 -80.50
CA ASN A 649 -13.47 -76.64 -81.80
C ASN A 649 -12.97 -78.08 -81.66
N GLU A 650 -12.15 -78.39 -80.65
CA GLU A 650 -11.75 -79.76 -80.33
C GLU A 650 -12.98 -80.64 -80.02
N TRP A 651 -13.96 -80.13 -79.28
CA TRP A 651 -15.21 -80.82 -79.00
C TRP A 651 -16.10 -80.96 -80.24
N LEU A 652 -16.20 -79.94 -81.07
CA LEU A 652 -17.00 -79.94 -82.29
C LEU A 652 -16.42 -80.92 -83.33
N GLN A 653 -15.09 -81.04 -83.38
CA GLN A 653 -14.40 -82.01 -84.23
C GLN A 653 -14.65 -83.43 -83.74
N LYS A 654 -14.57 -83.67 -82.42
CA LYS A 654 -15.04 -84.93 -81.80
C LYS A 654 -16.50 -85.23 -82.11
N LYS A 655 -17.38 -84.23 -82.07
CA LYS A 655 -18.80 -84.39 -82.41
C LYS A 655 -18.97 -84.81 -83.87
N LYS A 656 -18.31 -84.14 -84.82
CA LYS A 656 -18.36 -84.48 -86.25
C LYS A 656 -17.81 -85.88 -86.53
N GLU A 657 -16.75 -86.28 -85.84
CA GLU A 657 -16.23 -87.66 -85.91
C GLU A 657 -17.27 -88.69 -85.43
N LEU A 658 -18.01 -88.38 -84.37
CA LEU A 658 -19.11 -89.21 -83.89
C LEU A 658 -20.33 -89.19 -84.82
N GLU A 659 -20.72 -88.04 -85.37
CA GLU A 659 -21.83 -87.89 -86.32
C GLU A 659 -21.56 -88.67 -87.61
N LYS A 660 -20.37 -88.56 -88.21
CA LYS A 660 -19.99 -89.37 -89.37
C LYS A 660 -20.07 -90.86 -89.07
N ARG A 661 -19.67 -91.26 -87.87
CA ARG A 661 -19.78 -92.66 -87.43
C ARG A 661 -21.25 -93.09 -87.33
N CYS A 662 -22.15 -92.21 -86.89
CA CYS A 662 -23.59 -92.46 -86.90
C CYS A 662 -24.17 -92.51 -88.33
N GLU A 663 -23.80 -91.59 -89.22
CA GLU A 663 -24.26 -91.60 -90.62
C GLU A 663 -23.84 -92.87 -91.36
N CYS A 664 -22.59 -93.33 -91.18
CA CYS A 664 -22.15 -94.61 -91.73
C CYS A 664 -23.05 -95.77 -91.25
N LEU A 665 -23.38 -95.79 -89.95
CA LEU A 665 -24.28 -96.79 -89.38
C LEU A 665 -25.73 -96.65 -89.90
N GLU A 666 -26.21 -95.44 -90.17
CA GLU A 666 -27.54 -95.20 -90.74
C GLU A 666 -27.64 -95.60 -92.21
N VAL A 667 -26.61 -95.33 -93.01
CA VAL A 667 -26.55 -95.79 -94.41
C VAL A 667 -26.52 -97.31 -94.46
N GLU A 668 -25.70 -97.96 -93.63
CA GLU A 668 -25.70 -99.42 -93.47
C GLU A 668 -27.10 -99.95 -93.09
N ALA A 669 -27.81 -99.27 -92.18
CA ALA A 669 -29.16 -99.63 -91.77
C ALA A 669 -30.22 -99.40 -92.87
N SER A 670 -30.11 -98.32 -93.64
CA SER A 670 -31.05 -97.97 -94.71
C SER A 670 -30.90 -98.88 -95.93
N ALA A 671 -29.66 -99.22 -96.31
CA ALA A 671 -29.37 -100.21 -97.34
C ALA A 671 -30.00 -101.56 -96.97
N SER A 672 -29.82 -101.98 -95.71
CA SER A 672 -30.46 -103.18 -95.17
C SER A 672 -32.00 -103.13 -95.25
N LYS A 673 -32.62 -101.96 -95.05
CA LYS A 673 -34.09 -101.78 -95.18
C LYS A 673 -34.58 -101.72 -96.63
N ALA A 674 -33.79 -101.15 -97.55
CA ALA A 674 -34.15 -101.08 -98.97
C ALA A 674 -34.13 -102.48 -99.61
N ASP A 675 -33.10 -103.27 -99.29
CA ASP A 675 -33.01 -104.67 -99.69
C ASP A 675 -34.22 -105.47 -99.20
N LEU A 676 -34.68 -105.20 -97.96
CA LEU A 676 -35.90 -105.79 -97.41
C LEU A 676 -37.17 -105.37 -98.19
N LYS A 677 -37.32 -104.09 -98.53
CA LYS A 677 -38.50 -103.60 -99.27
C LYS A 677 -38.55 -104.11 -100.71
N LEU A 678 -37.42 -104.18 -101.40
CA LEU A 678 -37.35 -104.76 -102.74
C LEU A 678 -37.76 -106.23 -102.72
N ALA A 679 -37.34 -106.97 -101.68
CA ALA A 679 -37.81 -108.33 -101.47
C ALA A 679 -39.35 -108.37 -101.28
N LEU A 680 -39.94 -107.43 -100.55
CA LEU A 680 -41.40 -107.35 -100.33
C LEU A 680 -42.19 -106.94 -101.59
N LYS A 681 -41.76 -105.93 -102.35
CA LYS A 681 -42.49 -105.49 -103.55
C LYS A 681 -42.50 -106.54 -104.66
N ARG A 682 -41.40 -107.30 -104.78
CA ARG A 682 -41.33 -108.43 -105.70
C ARG A 682 -42.33 -109.54 -105.34
N ILE A 683 -42.77 -109.60 -104.08
CA ILE A 683 -43.87 -110.46 -103.64
C ILE A 683 -45.22 -109.86 -104.05
N GLU A 684 -45.44 -108.55 -103.87
CA GLU A 684 -46.71 -107.88 -104.21
C GLU A 684 -47.01 -107.79 -105.73
N ASP A 685 -46.04 -107.46 -106.57
CA ASP A 685 -46.25 -107.37 -108.03
C ASP A 685 -46.63 -108.75 -108.63
N LEU A 686 -46.13 -109.83 -108.03
CA LEU A 686 -46.56 -111.20 -108.37
C LEU A 686 -48.00 -111.49 -107.95
N GLN A 687 -48.53 -110.80 -106.93
CA GLN A 687 -49.90 -110.96 -106.46
C GLN A 687 -50.91 -110.14 -107.29
N ALA A 688 -50.59 -108.91 -107.68
CA ALA A 688 -51.50 -108.03 -108.43
C ALA A 688 -51.71 -108.48 -109.89
N ALA A 689 -50.73 -109.13 -110.52
CA ALA A 689 -50.90 -109.72 -111.85
C ALA A 689 -51.96 -110.83 -111.90
N ILE A 690 -52.41 -111.34 -110.75
CA ILE A 690 -53.47 -112.35 -110.64
C ILE A 690 -54.88 -111.68 -110.63
N GLN A 691 -54.99 -110.36 -110.44
CA GLN A 691 -56.26 -109.60 -110.28
C GLN A 691 -56.90 -109.06 -111.60
N GLY A 692 -56.70 -109.72 -112.74
CA GLY A 692 -57.08 -109.22 -114.08
C GLY A 692 -58.45 -109.59 -114.67
N ASP A 693 -59.53 -109.79 -113.90
CA ASP A 693 -60.91 -109.88 -114.44
C ASP A 693 -61.96 -109.52 -113.37
N LEU A 694 -62.87 -108.57 -113.72
CA LEU A 694 -64.12 -108.09 -113.07
C LEU A 694 -64.14 -106.65 -112.49
N GLU A 695 -64.52 -105.69 -113.37
CA GLU A 695 -65.61 -104.66 -113.32
C GLU A 695 -65.98 -103.90 -112.01
N GLU A 696 -66.61 -102.70 -111.97
CA GLU A 696 -66.90 -101.51 -112.81
C GLU A 696 -67.76 -100.53 -111.94
N GLY A 697 -67.78 -99.20 -112.23
CA GLY A 697 -68.89 -98.26 -111.90
C GLY A 697 -68.91 -97.48 -110.56
N THR A 698 -69.46 -96.27 -110.38
CA THR A 698 -69.55 -94.98 -111.11
C THR A 698 -70.20 -93.92 -110.17
N THR A 699 -70.03 -92.62 -110.51
CA THR A 699 -70.74 -91.37 -110.11
C THR A 699 -70.25 -90.48 -108.93
N GLU A 700 -70.15 -89.17 -109.24
CA GLU A 700 -69.56 -88.02 -108.51
C GLU A 700 -70.60 -87.11 -107.83
N SER A 701 -70.21 -86.33 -106.80
CA SER A 701 -70.57 -84.89 -106.62
C SER A 701 -69.79 -84.25 -105.47
N ASP A 702 -69.40 -82.99 -105.69
CA ASP A 702 -68.51 -82.13 -104.91
C ASP A 702 -69.24 -81.30 -103.82
N SER A 703 -68.61 -81.03 -102.67
CA SER A 703 -68.93 -79.98 -101.67
C SER A 703 -67.91 -79.98 -100.52
N GLU A 704 -67.15 -78.89 -100.37
CA GLU A 704 -66.25 -78.63 -99.23
C GLU A 704 -67.01 -78.55 -97.89
N GLN A 705 -66.53 -79.26 -96.86
CA GLN A 705 -66.99 -79.07 -95.48
C GLN A 705 -65.84 -79.23 -94.47
N VAL A 706 -65.52 -78.10 -93.82
CA VAL A 706 -64.60 -77.96 -92.70
C VAL A 706 -65.26 -78.53 -91.45
N SER A 707 -64.62 -79.48 -90.75
CA SER A 707 -65.11 -80.02 -89.48
C SER A 707 -63.98 -80.31 -88.49
N TYR A 708 -64.01 -79.50 -87.43
CA TYR A 708 -63.75 -79.76 -86.02
C TYR A 708 -62.35 -80.14 -85.50
N SER A 709 -61.76 -79.11 -84.90
CA SER A 709 -60.83 -79.11 -83.76
C SER A 709 -61.57 -79.37 -82.43
N SER A 710 -60.78 -79.70 -81.39
CA SER A 710 -61.13 -79.85 -79.96
C SER A 710 -61.62 -81.25 -79.60
N GLU A 711 -60.91 -81.99 -78.74
CA GLU A 711 -60.96 -81.91 -77.27
C GLU A 711 -59.96 -82.96 -76.72
N GLU A 712 -59.32 -82.91 -75.55
CA GLU A 712 -59.22 -81.96 -74.44
C GLU A 712 -58.34 -82.63 -73.36
N SER A 713 -57.82 -81.83 -72.41
CA SER A 713 -57.78 -82.15 -70.96
C SER A 713 -56.83 -83.26 -70.44
N LEU A 714 -56.08 -83.16 -69.34
CA LEU A 714 -56.07 -82.28 -68.16
C LEU A 714 -54.81 -82.64 -67.31
N ASN A 715 -54.11 -81.62 -66.78
CA ASN A 715 -53.53 -81.53 -65.42
C ASN A 715 -52.37 -80.50 -65.45
N SER A 716 -52.55 -79.22 -65.08
CA SER A 716 -53.14 -78.57 -63.89
C SER A 716 -52.19 -78.50 -62.68
N PHE A 717 -52.12 -77.26 -62.15
CA PHE A 717 -51.67 -76.77 -60.83
C PHE A 717 -50.27 -76.11 -60.67
N PRO A 718 -50.15 -75.04 -59.82
CA PRO A 718 -49.67 -73.72 -60.23
C PRO A 718 -48.74 -73.02 -59.18
N SER A 719 -48.45 -71.73 -59.42
CA SER A 719 -48.18 -70.65 -58.42
C SER A 719 -46.74 -70.24 -58.07
N LYS A 720 -46.48 -68.94 -58.33
CA LYS A 720 -45.76 -67.91 -57.52
C LYS A 720 -44.22 -68.06 -57.37
N LEU A 721 -43.35 -67.06 -57.56
CA LEU A 721 -43.39 -65.58 -57.44
C LEU A 721 -42.21 -64.91 -58.20
N SER A 722 -42.49 -63.80 -58.90
CA SER A 722 -41.82 -62.48 -58.85
C SER A 722 -40.27 -62.32 -58.85
N LEU A 723 -39.68 -61.81 -59.96
CA LEU A 723 -39.04 -60.47 -60.16
C LEU A 723 -38.06 -60.44 -61.36
N LYS A 724 -37.98 -59.26 -61.99
CA LYS A 724 -37.42 -58.91 -63.31
C LYS A 724 -35.87 -58.95 -63.45
N PRO A 725 -35.34 -59.03 -64.70
CA PRO A 725 -33.95 -58.73 -65.03
C PRO A 725 -33.76 -57.47 -65.92
N THR A 726 -32.54 -56.92 -65.89
CA THR A 726 -31.89 -56.01 -66.86
C THR A 726 -30.41 -56.39 -66.86
N GLY A 727 -29.61 -56.42 -67.92
CA GLY A 727 -29.70 -56.10 -69.34
C GLY A 727 -28.30 -56.35 -69.95
N PHE A 728 -28.20 -56.45 -71.27
CA PHE A 728 -26.94 -56.56 -72.04
C PHE A 728 -27.16 -55.85 -73.38
N ASP A 729 -26.20 -55.05 -73.83
CA ASP A 729 -25.32 -55.41 -74.94
C ASP A 729 -24.34 -54.27 -75.24
N GLY A 730 -23.13 -54.65 -75.65
CA GLY A 730 -22.02 -53.74 -75.91
C GLY A 730 -21.55 -53.77 -77.36
N GLU A 731 -20.44 -53.08 -77.63
CA GLU A 731 -19.42 -53.50 -78.61
C GLU A 731 -18.16 -52.64 -78.50
N ARG A 732 -17.00 -53.20 -78.88
CA ARG A 732 -15.68 -52.54 -78.82
C ARG A 732 -14.75 -53.04 -79.95
N ARG A 733 -13.85 -52.17 -80.46
CA ARG A 733 -12.64 -52.52 -81.24
C ARG A 733 -11.38 -51.75 -80.77
N LEU A 734 -10.22 -52.25 -81.22
CA LEU A 734 -8.81 -52.23 -80.73
C LEU A 734 -8.04 -50.88 -80.97
N VAL A 735 -6.87 -50.54 -80.37
CA VAL A 735 -5.48 -51.05 -80.57
C VAL A 735 -4.43 -50.28 -79.69
N TRP A 736 -3.48 -51.03 -79.07
CA TRP A 736 -2.01 -50.91 -78.75
C TRP A 736 -1.18 -49.73 -78.13
N ASN A 737 -0.20 -50.18 -77.29
CA ASN A 737 1.19 -49.72 -76.93
C ASN A 737 1.44 -48.56 -75.91
N GLN A 738 2.49 -48.46 -75.05
CA GLN A 738 3.55 -49.32 -74.45
C GLN A 738 4.36 -48.48 -73.39
N LEU A 739 4.87 -49.10 -72.29
CA LEU A 739 6.08 -48.76 -71.42
C LEU A 739 6.09 -47.45 -70.55
N SER A 740 6.76 -47.26 -69.39
CA SER A 740 7.50 -48.05 -68.34
C SER A 740 8.09 -47.09 -67.24
N GLY A 741 8.28 -47.54 -65.98
CA GLY A 741 9.31 -47.08 -64.98
C GLY A 741 8.88 -46.20 -63.78
N THR A 742 8.77 -46.67 -62.51
CA THR A 742 9.77 -46.72 -61.36
C THR A 742 10.15 -45.36 -60.74
N SER A 743 10.32 -45.05 -59.43
CA SER A 743 10.23 -45.71 -58.10
C SER A 743 10.46 -44.68 -56.94
N LYS A 744 9.84 -44.91 -55.77
CA LYS A 744 10.17 -44.65 -54.31
C LYS A 744 11.18 -43.59 -53.81
N SER A 745 10.87 -42.94 -52.66
CA SER A 745 11.48 -43.13 -51.30
C SER A 745 11.03 -42.09 -50.24
N SER A 746 11.43 -42.28 -48.97
CA SER A 746 10.79 -41.92 -47.67
C SER A 746 11.82 -41.60 -46.56
N SER A 747 11.48 -40.90 -45.45
CA SER A 747 12.06 -41.00 -44.05
C SER A 747 11.54 -39.89 -43.08
N MET A 748 11.00 -40.20 -41.86
CA MET A 748 11.54 -40.22 -40.45
C MET A 748 11.60 -38.83 -39.74
N SER A 749 11.41 -38.58 -38.41
CA SER A 749 11.26 -39.34 -37.14
C SER A 749 11.03 -38.42 -35.89
N ASN A 750 10.28 -38.89 -34.84
CA ASN A 750 10.39 -38.83 -33.34
C ASN A 750 10.89 -37.56 -32.54
N SER A 751 10.66 -37.29 -31.23
CA SER A 751 10.10 -37.98 -30.03
C SER A 751 9.90 -37.00 -28.82
N GLN A 752 9.30 -37.51 -27.72
CA GLN A 752 8.76 -36.90 -26.47
C GLN A 752 9.75 -36.60 -25.30
N GLY A 753 9.28 -35.91 -24.24
CA GLY A 753 9.84 -35.88 -22.87
C GLY A 753 9.04 -35.02 -21.85
N LYS A 754 9.01 -35.38 -20.56
CA LYS A 754 8.03 -35.06 -19.48
C LYS A 754 8.66 -34.39 -18.22
N ASP A 755 7.79 -34.05 -17.24
CA ASP A 755 7.97 -33.78 -15.78
C ASP A 755 8.29 -32.32 -15.35
N GLY A 756 7.88 -31.77 -14.20
CA GLY A 756 7.29 -32.32 -12.97
C GLY A 756 6.77 -31.24 -11.98
N SER A 757 6.39 -31.69 -10.79
CA SER A 757 5.60 -31.03 -9.73
C SER A 757 6.44 -30.47 -8.56
N PHE A 758 5.77 -29.70 -7.68
CA PHE A 758 6.10 -29.19 -6.32
C PHE A 758 6.81 -27.83 -6.18
N ALA A 759 6.02 -26.81 -5.82
CA ALA A 759 6.08 -26.08 -4.55
C ALA A 759 4.70 -25.44 -4.27
#